data_AF-A0A4P9YGH2-F1
#
_entry.id   AF-A0A4P9YGH2-F1
#
_cell.length_a   1.000
_cell.length_b   1.000
_cell.length_c   1.000
_cell.angle_alpha   90.00
_cell.angle_beta   90.00
_cell.angle_gamma   90.00
#
_symmetry.space_group_name_H-M   'P 1'
#
loop_
_entity.id
_entity.type
_entity.pdbx_description
1 polymer ?
#
loop_
_entity_poly.entity_id
_entity_poly.type
_entity_poly.pdbx_seq_one_letter_code
_entity_poly.pdbx_strand_id
1 'polypeptide(L)'
;MEYIKGTPLCQVDEVEDPKKLYHTLMNMIVDLAQVGLIHSDFNEFNLVLTDEDEPVLIDFPQMVSTSHQNADIDVQCIVRFFGKRFQYEDEFVPKFEDIVRKGKLDVDVEASGFMKKLQKEFKQFDAEIDDNFDEESDSENHSEDGEDSLSQNDEKSDSEEKNEALVEDLVEKLNFEDENEQHKEDEESKITPRLSYEEVKKIVAKRIVQQSAKQVTNLARKAKHAKGVKKTALSPKDYNIIRNAQVAKLYEDAILYEPGTAITSTGALVTSSGAKKGRSPTDKRPVNIKIDENVFMINRERAVDYLNTKPRLYVFDGYAGWDPKYRIKVRIICARAYHEELKSFGTPDFTIINAGEFPCNRYTMGMTIILGTQYAGEMKKGIFTVMHYLMPKAGVLSLHSSANEGIKDKDVSLFFGLSGTGKTTLSADPHRSLIGDDEHCWSHDGIFNIEGGCYAKCIDLSRDKEPEIFDAIKFGSVLENVVYDPQTRLVSYTDSSLTENTRCAYPIEFIPGAKVPCMGGHPKNLILLTCDAFGVLPPVSKLTTAQAMYHFISGYTAKVAGTEEGVKEPAPFLVWHPVKYATMLAEKMKEHSADAWGELAKAEFETYPIFNLQIPKKVTGVPDHVLNPAKTWLGSKAEYDSTLVKLAKLFQTNFMNYSDKASSEIRAAGPVVENK
;
A
#
# COMPACT_ATOMS: atom_id res chain seq x y z
N MET A 1 -22.46 -8.01 17.12
CA MET A 1 -22.08 -9.40 16.84
C MET A 1 -22.10 -10.11 18.17
N GLU A 2 -23.05 -11.02 18.34
CA GLU A 2 -23.03 -11.96 19.46
C GLU A 2 -22.21 -13.19 19.04
N TYR A 3 -21.65 -13.92 20.01
CA TYR A 3 -20.89 -15.12 19.71
C TYR A 3 -21.86 -16.28 19.54
N ILE A 4 -22.12 -16.68 18.30
CA ILE A 4 -22.96 -17.84 18.00
C ILE A 4 -22.17 -19.10 18.37
N LYS A 5 -22.67 -19.87 19.33
CA LYS A 5 -22.17 -21.22 19.61
C LYS A 5 -22.86 -22.19 18.67
N GLY A 6 -22.07 -23.05 18.06
CA GLY A 6 -22.54 -24.03 17.11
C GLY A 6 -21.39 -24.60 16.27
N THR A 7 -21.72 -25.61 15.47
CA THR A 7 -20.81 -26.31 14.57
C THR A 7 -21.14 -25.96 13.11
N PRO A 8 -20.17 -25.62 12.24
CA PRO A 8 -20.41 -25.45 10.82
C PRO A 8 -21.08 -26.69 10.23
N LEU A 9 -22.12 -26.54 9.41
CA LEU A 9 -22.96 -27.66 8.99
C LEU A 9 -22.17 -28.73 8.21
N CYS A 10 -21.16 -28.32 7.43
CA CYS A 10 -20.21 -29.21 6.76
C CYS A 10 -19.37 -30.08 7.73
N GLN A 11 -19.25 -29.71 9.00
CA GLN A 11 -18.53 -30.44 10.07
C GLN A 11 -19.48 -31.25 10.97
N VAL A 12 -20.80 -31.12 10.82
CA VAL A 12 -21.77 -31.93 11.57
C VAL A 12 -21.81 -33.34 10.97
N ASP A 13 -21.51 -34.36 11.77
CA ASP A 13 -21.45 -35.76 11.32
C ASP A 13 -22.81 -36.45 11.26
N GLU A 14 -23.64 -36.26 12.29
CA GLU A 14 -24.99 -36.82 12.44
C GLU A 14 -25.90 -35.73 13.04
N VAL A 15 -27.22 -35.81 12.79
CA VAL A 15 -28.25 -34.94 13.39
C VAL A 15 -29.43 -35.79 13.84
N GLU A 16 -30.10 -35.44 14.94
CA GLU A 16 -31.19 -36.26 15.50
C GLU A 16 -32.40 -36.35 14.56
N ASP A 17 -32.76 -35.24 13.90
CA ASP A 17 -33.83 -35.20 12.90
C ASP A 17 -33.35 -34.50 11.60
N PRO A 18 -32.83 -35.27 10.61
CA PRO A 18 -32.46 -34.73 9.30
C PRO A 18 -33.65 -34.10 8.56
N LYS A 19 -34.88 -34.57 8.80
CA LYS A 19 -36.09 -34.03 8.16
C LYS A 19 -36.42 -32.65 8.71
N LYS A 20 -36.43 -32.46 10.03
CA LYS A 20 -36.63 -31.14 10.66
C LYS A 20 -35.63 -30.14 10.07
N LEU A 21 -34.33 -30.49 10.09
CA LEU A 21 -33.28 -29.57 9.65
C LEU A 21 -33.37 -29.24 8.15
N TYR A 22 -33.61 -30.25 7.29
CA TYR A 22 -33.85 -30.04 5.85
C TYR A 22 -35.04 -29.10 5.60
N HIS A 23 -36.16 -29.34 6.29
CA HIS A 23 -37.37 -28.51 6.15
C HIS A 23 -37.14 -27.07 6.64
N THR A 24 -36.43 -26.86 7.75
CA THR A 24 -36.06 -25.50 8.21
C THR A 24 -35.21 -24.78 7.16
N LEU A 25 -34.18 -25.42 6.62
CA LEU A 25 -33.29 -24.84 5.61
C LEU A 25 -34.03 -24.52 4.30
N MET A 26 -34.92 -25.40 3.82
CA MET A 26 -35.75 -25.11 2.65
C MET A 26 -36.74 -23.97 2.89
N ASN A 27 -37.31 -23.84 4.08
CA ASN A 27 -38.18 -22.72 4.42
C ASN A 27 -37.42 -21.38 4.47
N MET A 28 -36.15 -21.36 4.92
CA MET A 28 -35.30 -20.16 4.84
C MET A 28 -35.10 -19.69 3.40
N ILE A 29 -34.86 -20.61 2.45
CA ILE A 29 -34.74 -20.29 1.01
C ILE A 29 -36.09 -19.75 0.47
N VAL A 30 -37.21 -20.36 0.88
CA VAL A 30 -38.56 -19.94 0.48
C VAL A 30 -38.92 -18.54 1.00
N ASP A 31 -38.53 -18.17 2.22
CA ASP A 31 -38.80 -16.83 2.78
C ASP A 31 -37.98 -15.72 2.09
N LEU A 32 -36.75 -16.01 1.64
CA LEU A 32 -35.99 -15.10 0.77
C LEU A 32 -36.66 -14.93 -0.59
N ALA A 33 -37.12 -16.03 -1.19
CA ALA A 33 -37.79 -16.00 -2.48
C ALA A 33 -39.10 -15.21 -2.47
N GLN A 34 -39.85 -15.24 -1.35
CA GLN A 34 -41.05 -14.43 -1.16
C GLN A 34 -40.76 -12.93 -1.26
N VAL A 35 -39.57 -12.44 -0.88
CA VAL A 35 -39.19 -11.03 -1.06
C VAL A 35 -38.50 -10.74 -2.39
N GLY A 36 -38.33 -11.75 -3.24
CA GLY A 36 -37.77 -11.67 -4.59
C GLY A 36 -36.31 -12.09 -4.73
N LEU A 37 -35.68 -12.60 -3.66
CA LEU A 37 -34.23 -12.82 -3.58
C LEU A 37 -33.86 -14.31 -3.41
N ILE A 38 -32.61 -14.64 -3.75
CA ILE A 38 -31.92 -15.88 -3.40
C ILE A 38 -30.55 -15.56 -2.81
N HIS A 39 -29.93 -16.46 -2.05
CA HIS A 39 -28.57 -16.29 -1.56
C HIS A 39 -27.54 -16.40 -2.69
N SER A 40 -27.79 -17.31 -3.64
CA SER A 40 -26.87 -17.75 -4.71
C SER A 40 -25.58 -18.42 -4.20
N ASP A 41 -25.55 -18.84 -2.93
CA ASP A 41 -24.50 -19.68 -2.33
C ASP A 41 -24.96 -20.31 -1.00
N PHE A 42 -26.23 -20.74 -0.92
CA PHE A 42 -26.79 -21.34 0.29
C PHE A 42 -26.33 -22.80 0.42
N ASN A 43 -25.23 -23.01 1.14
CA ASN A 43 -24.52 -24.29 1.20
C ASN A 43 -24.08 -24.63 2.64
N GLU A 44 -23.56 -25.85 2.84
CA GLU A 44 -23.15 -26.40 4.13
C GLU A 44 -21.95 -25.70 4.79
N PHE A 45 -21.19 -24.88 4.05
CA PHE A 45 -20.06 -24.10 4.57
C PHE A 45 -20.50 -22.73 5.11
N ASN A 46 -21.61 -22.20 4.62
CA ASN A 46 -22.17 -20.91 4.99
C ASN A 46 -23.24 -21.00 6.11
N LEU A 47 -23.49 -22.20 6.62
CA LEU A 47 -24.45 -22.52 7.69
C LEU A 47 -23.74 -23.04 8.95
N VAL A 48 -24.22 -22.64 10.12
CA VAL A 48 -23.83 -23.18 11.43
C VAL A 48 -25.06 -23.72 12.14
N LEU A 49 -24.99 -24.96 12.63
CA LEU A 49 -26.00 -25.56 13.50
C LEU A 49 -25.66 -25.19 14.96
N THR A 50 -26.58 -24.56 15.68
CA THR A 50 -26.36 -24.15 17.08
C THR A 50 -26.37 -25.34 18.04
N ASP A 51 -25.97 -25.10 19.30
CA ASP A 51 -26.10 -26.05 20.42
C ASP A 51 -27.57 -26.48 20.70
N GLU A 52 -28.57 -25.91 20.00
CA GLU A 52 -30.02 -26.18 20.11
C GLU A 52 -30.64 -26.76 18.80
N ASP A 53 -29.81 -27.25 17.88
CA ASP A 53 -30.20 -27.80 16.56
C ASP A 53 -31.01 -26.83 15.66
N GLU A 54 -30.82 -25.53 15.83
CA GLU A 54 -31.36 -24.50 14.94
C GLU A 54 -30.27 -23.98 13.99
N PRO A 55 -30.51 -23.95 12.66
CA PRO A 55 -29.53 -23.49 11.69
C PRO A 55 -29.47 -21.96 11.61
N VAL A 56 -28.26 -21.43 11.55
CA VAL A 56 -27.99 -20.01 11.32
C VAL A 56 -27.09 -19.83 10.10
N LEU A 57 -27.52 -18.97 9.19
CA LEU A 57 -26.71 -18.48 8.08
C LEU A 57 -25.64 -17.53 8.63
N ILE A 58 -24.36 -17.82 8.39
CA ILE A 58 -23.21 -17.08 8.96
C ILE A 58 -22.43 -16.23 7.95
N ASP A 59 -22.59 -16.46 6.65
CA ASP A 59 -22.06 -15.55 5.63
C ASP A 59 -23.07 -14.45 5.28
N PHE A 60 -22.58 -13.32 4.76
CA PHE A 60 -23.43 -12.21 4.35
C PHE A 60 -23.72 -12.30 2.83
N PRO A 61 -24.99 -12.39 2.44
CA PRO A 61 -25.40 -12.97 1.16
C PRO A 61 -25.11 -12.09 -0.06
N GLN A 62 -24.83 -12.72 -1.21
CA GLN A 62 -24.68 -12.03 -2.51
C GLN A 62 -26.02 -11.62 -3.16
N MET A 63 -27.16 -11.91 -2.50
CA MET A 63 -28.54 -11.50 -2.81
C MET A 63 -28.82 -11.08 -4.26
N VAL A 64 -29.16 -12.05 -5.11
CA VAL A 64 -29.61 -11.79 -6.48
C VAL A 64 -31.11 -12.09 -6.63
N SER A 65 -31.73 -11.59 -7.70
CA SER A 65 -33.16 -11.84 -7.98
C SER A 65 -33.46 -13.33 -8.16
N THR A 66 -34.66 -13.79 -7.78
CA THR A 66 -35.19 -15.12 -8.15
C THR A 66 -35.31 -15.33 -9.68
N SER A 67 -35.13 -14.29 -10.50
CA SER A 67 -34.99 -14.40 -11.97
C SER A 67 -33.56 -14.72 -12.46
N HIS A 68 -32.62 -14.97 -11.55
CA HIS A 68 -31.25 -15.35 -11.88
C HIS A 68 -31.20 -16.74 -12.56
N GLN A 69 -30.25 -16.92 -13.49
CA GLN A 69 -30.18 -18.15 -14.30
C GLN A 69 -29.79 -19.41 -13.50
N ASN A 70 -29.23 -19.23 -12.31
CA ASN A 70 -28.91 -20.30 -11.37
C ASN A 70 -29.82 -20.23 -10.13
N ALA A 71 -31.09 -19.83 -10.25
CA ALA A 71 -31.96 -19.63 -9.08
C ALA A 71 -31.99 -20.84 -8.15
N ASP A 72 -32.13 -22.03 -8.73
CA ASP A 72 -32.22 -23.32 -8.04
C ASP A 72 -30.91 -23.78 -7.36
N ILE A 73 -29.81 -23.02 -7.45
CA ILE A 73 -28.51 -23.46 -6.89
C ILE A 73 -28.56 -23.64 -5.36
N ASP A 74 -29.26 -22.75 -4.65
CA ASP A 74 -29.42 -22.80 -3.20
C ASP A 74 -30.18 -24.08 -2.78
N VAL A 75 -31.26 -24.40 -3.51
CA VAL A 75 -32.06 -25.62 -3.31
C VAL A 75 -31.25 -26.87 -3.66
N GLN A 76 -30.54 -26.86 -4.79
CA GLN A 76 -29.71 -27.98 -5.24
C GLN A 76 -28.54 -28.27 -4.30
N CYS A 77 -27.95 -27.25 -3.67
CA CYS A 77 -26.90 -27.45 -2.66
C CYS A 77 -27.44 -28.20 -1.44
N ILE A 78 -28.57 -27.77 -0.86
CA ILE A 78 -29.17 -28.46 0.29
C ILE A 78 -29.63 -29.88 -0.07
N VAL A 79 -30.30 -30.09 -1.22
CA VAL A 79 -30.67 -31.45 -1.69
C VAL A 79 -29.43 -32.34 -1.81
N ARG A 80 -28.38 -31.86 -2.48
CA ARG A 80 -27.14 -32.63 -2.70
C ARG A 80 -26.40 -32.90 -1.40
N PHE A 81 -26.38 -31.96 -0.47
CA PHE A 81 -25.72 -32.11 0.82
C PHE A 81 -26.45 -33.17 1.67
N PHE A 82 -27.76 -33.08 1.84
CA PHE A 82 -28.53 -34.03 2.66
C PHE A 82 -28.49 -35.45 2.09
N GLY A 83 -28.63 -35.62 0.77
CA GLY A 83 -28.51 -36.92 0.11
C GLY A 83 -27.12 -37.56 0.24
N LYS A 84 -26.05 -36.74 0.27
CA LYS A 84 -24.67 -37.24 0.46
C LYS A 84 -24.29 -37.48 1.92
N ARG A 85 -24.70 -36.57 2.82
CA ARG A 85 -24.20 -36.49 4.21
C ARG A 85 -25.03 -37.33 5.16
N PHE A 86 -26.36 -37.20 5.07
CA PHE A 86 -27.31 -37.86 5.97
C PHE A 86 -28.12 -38.96 5.27
N GLN A 87 -27.83 -39.24 3.99
CA GLN A 87 -28.59 -40.18 3.14
C GLN A 87 -30.10 -39.86 3.10
N TYR A 88 -30.42 -38.56 3.17
CA TYR A 88 -31.79 -38.06 3.31
C TYR A 88 -32.29 -37.40 2.02
N GLU A 89 -33.47 -37.82 1.57
CA GLU A 89 -34.20 -37.28 0.42
C GLU A 89 -35.65 -36.99 0.84
N ASP A 90 -36.28 -35.98 0.23
CA ASP A 90 -37.65 -35.55 0.53
C ASP A 90 -38.36 -35.08 -0.75
N GLU A 91 -39.69 -35.17 -0.79
CA GLU A 91 -40.51 -34.63 -1.89
C GLU A 91 -40.60 -33.10 -1.84
N PHE A 92 -40.33 -32.48 -0.68
CA PHE A 92 -40.34 -31.03 -0.51
C PHE A 92 -39.11 -30.34 -1.11
N VAL A 93 -39.14 -30.14 -2.44
CA VAL A 93 -38.15 -29.35 -3.19
C VAL A 93 -38.83 -28.08 -3.72
N PRO A 94 -38.62 -26.90 -3.11
CA PRO A 94 -39.31 -25.68 -3.51
C PRO A 94 -38.87 -25.18 -4.89
N LYS A 95 -39.85 -24.74 -5.70
CA LYS A 95 -39.62 -24.08 -7.00
C LYS A 95 -40.00 -22.60 -6.90
N PHE A 96 -39.16 -21.71 -7.41
CA PHE A 96 -39.39 -20.27 -7.32
C PHE A 96 -40.59 -19.76 -8.14
N GLU A 97 -41.02 -20.52 -9.15
CA GLU A 97 -42.22 -20.24 -9.95
C GLU A 97 -43.52 -20.38 -9.14
N ASP A 98 -43.54 -21.30 -8.16
CA ASP A 98 -44.72 -21.61 -7.33
C ASP A 98 -44.82 -20.72 -6.07
N ILE A 99 -43.83 -19.85 -5.81
CA ILE A 99 -43.74 -19.05 -4.58
C ILE A 99 -44.47 -17.70 -4.73
N VAL A 100 -45.49 -17.51 -3.90
CA VAL A 100 -46.25 -16.24 -3.82
C VAL A 100 -45.36 -15.12 -3.26
N ARG A 101 -44.89 -14.23 -4.15
CA ARG A 101 -44.13 -13.04 -3.76
C ARG A 101 -44.93 -12.12 -2.83
N LYS A 102 -44.32 -11.79 -1.69
CA LYS A 102 -44.75 -10.81 -0.68
C LYS A 102 -43.96 -9.49 -0.75
N GLY A 103 -42.84 -9.45 -1.50
CA GLY A 103 -41.97 -8.27 -1.67
C GLY A 103 -41.33 -8.16 -3.06
N LYS A 104 -40.50 -7.12 -3.25
CA LYS A 104 -39.77 -6.79 -4.48
C LYS A 104 -38.38 -6.18 -4.22
N LEU A 105 -37.63 -6.74 -3.27
CA LEU A 105 -36.28 -6.25 -2.94
C LEU A 105 -35.27 -6.44 -4.09
N ASP A 106 -35.59 -7.31 -5.06
CA ASP A 106 -34.78 -7.48 -6.27
C ASP A 106 -34.73 -6.23 -7.17
N VAL A 107 -35.74 -5.36 -7.12
CA VAL A 107 -35.73 -4.09 -7.86
C VAL A 107 -34.69 -3.12 -7.27
N ASP A 108 -34.55 -3.08 -5.93
CA ASP A 108 -33.54 -2.27 -5.25
C ASP A 108 -32.12 -2.82 -5.46
N VAL A 109 -31.99 -4.15 -5.60
CA VAL A 109 -30.73 -4.82 -5.96
C VAL A 109 -30.32 -4.52 -7.41
N GLU A 110 -31.22 -4.63 -8.40
CA GLU A 110 -30.90 -4.26 -9.79
C GLU A 110 -30.55 -2.76 -9.90
N ALA A 111 -31.23 -1.89 -9.15
CA ALA A 111 -30.92 -0.46 -9.06
C ALA A 111 -29.53 -0.16 -8.46
N SER A 112 -28.93 -1.11 -7.72
CA SER A 112 -27.54 -1.00 -7.21
C SER A 112 -26.47 -1.25 -8.29
N GLY A 113 -26.86 -1.77 -9.47
CA GLY A 113 -25.99 -1.91 -10.64
C GLY A 113 -25.54 -3.33 -10.99
N PHE A 114 -26.02 -4.37 -10.30
CA PHE A 114 -25.68 -5.76 -10.60
C PHE A 114 -26.42 -6.26 -11.84
N MET A 115 -25.71 -6.58 -12.93
CA MET A 115 -26.32 -6.86 -14.24
C MET A 115 -25.71 -8.07 -14.96
N LYS A 116 -26.59 -8.88 -15.56
CA LYS A 116 -26.33 -10.20 -16.20
C LYS A 116 -25.25 -10.21 -17.31
N LYS A 117 -24.78 -9.05 -17.77
CA LYS A 117 -23.76 -8.90 -18.83
C LYS A 117 -22.34 -9.23 -18.37
N LEU A 118 -21.92 -8.79 -17.17
CA LEU A 118 -20.55 -9.02 -16.68
C LEU A 118 -20.23 -10.51 -16.55
N GLN A 119 -21.19 -11.31 -16.07
CA GLN A 119 -20.99 -12.76 -15.86
C GLN A 119 -20.74 -13.52 -17.19
N LYS A 120 -21.19 -12.98 -18.32
CA LYS A 120 -20.90 -13.54 -19.65
C LYS A 120 -19.53 -13.07 -20.18
N GLU A 121 -19.14 -11.83 -19.89
CA GLU A 121 -17.82 -11.29 -20.21
C GLU A 121 -16.71 -12.00 -19.42
N PHE A 122 -16.92 -12.33 -18.15
CA PHE A 122 -16.00 -13.17 -17.36
C PHE A 122 -15.80 -14.56 -17.96
N LYS A 123 -16.90 -15.32 -18.21
CA LYS A 123 -16.81 -16.68 -18.79
C LYS A 123 -16.17 -16.72 -20.18
N GLN A 124 -16.23 -15.62 -20.92
CA GLN A 124 -15.56 -15.51 -22.22
C GLN A 124 -14.07 -15.19 -22.07
N PHE A 125 -13.70 -14.39 -21.05
CA PHE A 125 -12.31 -14.07 -20.74
C PHE A 125 -11.53 -15.26 -20.16
N ASP A 126 -12.17 -16.11 -19.36
CA ASP A 126 -11.54 -17.34 -18.85
C ASP A 126 -11.25 -18.35 -19.98
N ALA A 127 -12.15 -18.47 -20.97
CA ALA A 127 -11.95 -19.35 -22.13
C ALA A 127 -10.83 -18.85 -23.07
N GLU A 128 -10.72 -17.53 -23.26
CA GLU A 128 -9.62 -16.91 -24.05
C GLU A 128 -8.23 -17.07 -23.38
N ILE A 129 -8.14 -17.61 -22.15
CA ILE A 129 -6.87 -17.88 -21.45
C ILE A 129 -6.38 -19.32 -21.64
N ASP A 130 -7.28 -20.32 -21.65
CA ASP A 130 -6.89 -21.72 -21.91
C ASP A 130 -6.45 -21.94 -23.37
N ASP A 131 -7.18 -21.38 -24.34
CA ASP A 131 -6.87 -21.48 -25.80
C ASP A 131 -5.56 -20.77 -26.23
N ASN A 132 -4.83 -20.14 -25.29
CA ASN A 132 -3.51 -19.53 -25.55
C ASN A 132 -2.35 -20.32 -24.89
N PHE A 133 -2.58 -21.56 -24.44
CA PHE A 133 -1.57 -22.36 -23.74
C PHE A 133 -1.28 -23.77 -24.28
N ASP A 134 -1.76 -24.11 -25.48
CA ASP A 134 -1.27 -25.28 -26.25
C ASP A 134 -1.15 -24.95 -27.76
N GLU A 135 -0.12 -25.53 -28.39
CA GLU A 135 0.33 -25.42 -29.80
C GLU A 135 1.39 -24.35 -30.16
N GLU A 136 2.68 -24.67 -29.91
CA GLU A 136 3.68 -24.71 -30.99
C GLU A 136 4.89 -25.61 -30.62
N SER A 137 5.00 -26.79 -31.24
CA SER A 137 6.22 -27.62 -31.21
C SER A 137 6.34 -28.47 -32.48
N ASP A 138 7.39 -28.21 -33.27
CA ASP A 138 7.85 -28.93 -34.48
C ASP A 138 6.81 -29.11 -35.62
N SER A 139 7.03 -28.62 -36.85
CA SER A 139 8.11 -29.17 -37.70
C SER A 139 8.31 -28.45 -39.05
N GLU A 140 9.59 -28.43 -39.48
CA GLU A 140 10.19 -28.41 -40.84
C GLU A 140 9.53 -27.78 -42.10
N ASN A 141 10.36 -26.97 -42.80
CA ASN A 141 10.57 -26.88 -44.27
C ASN A 141 9.44 -26.41 -45.23
N HIS A 142 9.54 -25.15 -45.74
CA HIS A 142 10.01 -24.87 -47.12
C HIS A 142 10.22 -23.35 -47.44
N SER A 143 10.47 -23.01 -48.71
CA SER A 143 11.33 -21.91 -49.21
C SER A 143 10.63 -20.78 -50.02
N GLU A 144 11.34 -19.63 -50.09
CA GLU A 144 11.39 -18.60 -51.19
C GLU A 144 10.32 -17.47 -51.36
N ASP A 145 10.85 -16.23 -51.35
CA ASP A 145 10.67 -15.03 -52.23
C ASP A 145 9.33 -14.22 -52.40
N GLY A 146 9.46 -12.88 -52.47
CA GLY A 146 8.43 -11.93 -52.99
C GLY A 146 8.58 -10.44 -52.57
N GLU A 147 8.44 -9.48 -53.51
CA GLU A 147 8.60 -7.99 -53.35
C GLU A 147 7.51 -7.22 -54.16
N ASP A 148 7.30 -5.88 -54.21
CA ASP A 148 7.91 -4.64 -53.63
C ASP A 148 6.87 -3.46 -53.66
N SER A 149 7.21 -2.31 -53.06
CA SER A 149 6.84 -0.92 -53.49
C SER A 149 5.43 -0.35 -53.17
N LEU A 150 5.11 0.98 -53.17
CA LEU A 150 5.83 2.27 -52.94
C LEU A 150 4.81 3.48 -52.85
N SER A 151 5.18 4.58 -52.15
CA SER A 151 4.77 6.02 -52.39
C SER A 151 3.29 6.49 -52.16
N GLN A 152 2.91 7.78 -51.93
CA GLN A 152 3.58 9.08 -51.64
C GLN A 152 2.62 10.18 -51.05
N ASN A 153 3.21 11.17 -50.30
CA ASN A 153 2.94 12.64 -50.03
C ASN A 153 1.61 13.34 -50.48
N ASP A 154 1.06 14.47 -49.95
CA ASP A 154 1.30 15.46 -48.83
C ASP A 154 -0.03 16.32 -48.64
N GLU A 155 -0.24 17.52 -48.00
CA GLU A 155 0.54 18.65 -47.40
C GLU A 155 -0.29 19.42 -46.29
N LYS A 156 -0.34 20.78 -46.20
CA LYS A 156 -0.96 21.63 -45.12
C LYS A 156 -2.07 22.62 -45.65
N SER A 157 -2.49 23.78 -45.09
CA SER A 157 -2.04 24.75 -44.03
C SER A 157 -3.14 25.75 -43.52
N ASP A 158 -2.81 26.50 -42.45
CA ASP A 158 -3.25 27.81 -41.90
C ASP A 158 -4.72 28.34 -41.95
N SER A 159 -5.34 28.59 -40.77
CA SER A 159 -6.49 29.54 -40.60
C SER A 159 -6.92 29.90 -39.14
N GLU A 160 -6.07 29.73 -38.11
CA GLU A 160 -6.53 29.70 -36.69
C GLU A 160 -7.04 31.03 -36.06
N GLU A 161 -6.84 32.21 -36.65
CA GLU A 161 -7.00 33.52 -35.96
C GLU A 161 -8.40 34.21 -36.04
N LYS A 162 -9.48 33.58 -36.54
CA LYS A 162 -10.72 34.34 -36.86
C LYS A 162 -12.07 33.88 -36.30
N ASN A 163 -12.20 32.68 -35.74
CA ASN A 163 -13.53 32.14 -35.37
C ASN A 163 -13.98 32.39 -33.92
N GLU A 164 -13.17 33.05 -33.07
CA GLU A 164 -13.58 33.39 -31.69
C GLU A 164 -14.83 34.29 -31.62
N ALA A 165 -15.08 35.11 -32.65
CA ALA A 165 -16.23 36.02 -32.72
C ALA A 165 -17.58 35.34 -33.03
N LEU A 166 -17.60 34.09 -33.51
CA LEU A 166 -18.85 33.44 -33.95
C LEU A 166 -19.66 32.79 -32.81
N VAL A 167 -19.10 32.76 -31.59
CA VAL A 167 -19.64 32.01 -30.44
C VAL A 167 -20.79 32.72 -29.73
N GLU A 168 -21.00 34.02 -29.98
CA GLU A 168 -21.95 34.84 -29.22
C GLU A 168 -23.39 34.89 -29.80
N ASP A 169 -23.61 34.64 -31.11
CA ASP A 169 -24.93 34.80 -31.76
C ASP A 169 -25.86 33.58 -31.63
N LEU A 170 -25.30 32.35 -31.63
CA LEU A 170 -26.09 31.11 -31.80
C LEU A 170 -26.79 30.60 -30.53
N VAL A 171 -26.72 31.34 -29.42
CA VAL A 171 -27.47 31.01 -28.18
C VAL A 171 -28.96 31.33 -28.31
N GLU A 172 -29.37 32.19 -29.24
CA GLU A 172 -30.65 32.89 -29.16
C GLU A 172 -31.86 32.17 -29.81
N LYS A 173 -31.67 31.05 -30.54
CA LYS A 173 -32.66 30.58 -31.55
C LYS A 173 -33.29 29.18 -31.30
N LEU A 174 -33.84 29.03 -30.08
CA LEU A 174 -35.14 28.38 -29.78
C LEU A 174 -35.26 26.83 -29.73
N ASN A 175 -36.42 26.36 -29.24
CA ASN A 175 -36.81 25.00 -28.85
C ASN A 175 -38.05 24.47 -29.64
N PHE A 176 -38.37 23.18 -29.40
CA PHE A 176 -39.70 22.51 -29.39
C PHE A 176 -40.23 21.75 -30.64
N GLU A 177 -40.74 20.54 -30.36
CA GLU A 177 -41.96 19.84 -30.87
C GLU A 177 -42.11 19.52 -32.39
N ASP A 178 -42.86 18.49 -32.84
CA ASP A 178 -43.16 17.11 -32.33
C ASP A 178 -43.83 16.25 -33.47
N GLU A 179 -44.14 14.97 -33.20
CA GLU A 179 -45.17 14.07 -33.80
C GLU A 179 -45.08 13.47 -35.25
N ASN A 180 -45.23 12.12 -35.30
CA ASN A 180 -46.09 11.24 -36.16
C ASN A 180 -45.99 11.25 -37.73
N GLU A 181 -46.21 10.17 -38.52
CA GLU A 181 -47.09 8.96 -38.44
C GLU A 181 -46.56 7.65 -39.12
N GLN A 182 -47.02 6.47 -38.61
CA GLN A 182 -47.47 5.18 -39.24
C GLN A 182 -46.87 4.66 -40.60
N HIS A 183 -46.45 3.39 -40.84
CA HIS A 183 -47.20 2.11 -40.75
C HIS A 183 -46.37 0.79 -41.08
N LYS A 184 -46.59 -0.30 -40.31
CA LYS A 184 -46.67 -1.78 -40.62
C LYS A 184 -45.62 -2.61 -41.43
N GLU A 185 -45.16 -3.72 -40.79
CA GLU A 185 -45.09 -5.17 -41.22
C GLU A 185 -44.23 -5.61 -42.46
N ASP A 186 -43.47 -6.73 -42.52
CA ASP A 186 -43.12 -7.82 -41.56
C ASP A 186 -41.86 -8.67 -41.95
N GLU A 187 -41.36 -9.50 -41.01
CA GLU A 187 -40.48 -10.72 -41.06
C GLU A 187 -38.97 -10.78 -41.52
N GLU A 188 -38.14 -11.28 -40.57
CA GLU A 188 -36.94 -12.16 -40.57
C GLU A 188 -35.74 -12.15 -41.59
N SER A 189 -34.58 -11.69 -41.06
CA SER A 189 -33.28 -12.43 -40.94
C SER A 189 -32.03 -12.15 -41.83
N LYS A 190 -30.87 -12.15 -41.13
CA LYS A 190 -29.45 -12.46 -41.51
C LYS A 190 -28.59 -11.53 -42.41
N ILE A 191 -27.58 -10.96 -41.72
CA ILE A 191 -26.18 -10.65 -42.13
C ILE A 191 -25.87 -9.30 -42.83
N THR A 192 -24.82 -8.65 -42.32
CA THR A 192 -24.27 -7.29 -42.55
C THR A 192 -23.01 -7.31 -43.46
N PRO A 193 -22.40 -6.19 -43.94
CA PRO A 193 -22.22 -4.85 -43.30
C PRO A 193 -22.45 -3.65 -44.29
N ARG A 194 -21.91 -2.41 -44.22
CA ARG A 194 -20.77 -1.81 -43.45
C ARG A 194 -20.83 -0.26 -43.40
N LEU A 195 -20.40 0.33 -42.28
CA LEU A 195 -19.81 1.68 -42.18
C LEU A 195 -18.52 1.61 -41.31
N SER A 196 -17.91 2.74 -40.94
CA SER A 196 -16.70 3.22 -41.64
C SER A 196 -15.48 3.56 -40.74
N TYR A 197 -14.40 4.05 -41.35
CA TYR A 197 -13.11 4.37 -40.71
C TYR A 197 -13.21 5.34 -39.51
N GLU A 198 -14.12 6.32 -39.55
CA GLU A 198 -14.37 7.23 -38.42
C GLU A 198 -15.07 6.55 -37.23
N GLU A 199 -15.80 5.47 -37.46
CA GLU A 199 -16.44 4.70 -36.40
C GLU A 199 -15.46 3.70 -35.77
N VAL A 200 -14.51 3.20 -36.57
CA VAL A 200 -13.32 2.49 -36.05
C VAL A 200 -12.47 3.43 -35.17
N LYS A 201 -12.30 4.71 -35.55
CA LYS A 201 -11.65 5.72 -34.68
C LYS A 201 -12.34 5.88 -33.32
N LYS A 202 -13.68 5.91 -33.26
CA LYS A 202 -14.44 5.94 -31.98
C LYS A 202 -14.17 4.73 -31.09
N ILE A 203 -13.77 3.60 -31.66
CA ILE A 203 -13.49 2.34 -30.93
C ILE A 203 -12.02 2.30 -30.48
N VAL A 204 -11.07 2.68 -31.34
CA VAL A 204 -9.62 2.73 -31.02
C VAL A 204 -9.32 3.81 -29.97
N ALA A 205 -9.88 5.01 -30.12
CA ALA A 205 -9.67 6.14 -29.20
C ALA A 205 -10.27 5.94 -27.78
N LYS A 206 -10.94 4.80 -27.55
CA LYS A 206 -11.58 4.44 -26.28
C LYS A 206 -10.87 3.31 -25.53
N ARG A 207 -9.87 2.66 -26.14
CA ARG A 207 -9.26 1.41 -25.61
C ARG A 207 -7.78 1.51 -25.25
N ILE A 208 -7.06 2.49 -25.80
CA ILE A 208 -5.73 2.87 -25.28
C ILE A 208 -5.93 3.85 -24.10
N VAL A 209 -5.06 3.75 -23.10
CA VAL A 209 -4.85 4.81 -22.07
C VAL A 209 -4.01 5.92 -22.75
N GLN A 210 -2.85 6.29 -22.21
CA GLN A 210 -1.66 6.72 -22.96
C GLN A 210 -1.77 8.04 -23.78
N GLN A 211 -1.18 9.15 -23.35
CA GLN A 211 -0.56 9.48 -22.05
C GLN A 211 -0.74 10.99 -21.77
N SER A 212 -0.78 11.34 -20.47
CA SER A 212 -0.19 12.57 -19.92
C SER A 212 -0.41 13.92 -20.65
N ALA A 213 -1.64 14.47 -20.69
CA ALA A 213 -1.84 15.90 -21.00
C ALA A 213 -3.16 16.52 -20.48
N LYS A 214 -4.30 16.08 -21.03
CA LYS A 214 -5.56 16.87 -21.06
C LYS A 214 -6.39 16.93 -19.74
N GLN A 215 -5.84 16.55 -18.59
CA GLN A 215 -6.57 16.53 -17.32
C GLN A 215 -6.73 17.91 -16.64
N VAL A 216 -5.85 18.88 -16.92
CA VAL A 216 -5.71 20.07 -16.06
C VAL A 216 -6.74 21.17 -16.35
N THR A 217 -7.01 21.49 -17.63
CA THR A 217 -7.63 22.78 -18.00
C THR A 217 -9.15 22.86 -17.82
N ASN A 218 -9.88 21.76 -18.03
CA ASN A 218 -11.36 21.79 -18.07
C ASN A 218 -12.05 21.77 -16.68
N LEU A 219 -11.32 21.51 -15.59
CA LEU A 219 -11.87 21.53 -14.23
C LEU A 219 -12.23 22.96 -13.75
N ALA A 220 -11.60 23.99 -14.31
CA ALA A 220 -11.80 25.38 -13.86
C ALA A 220 -13.18 25.98 -14.21
N ARG A 221 -13.83 25.55 -15.30
CA ARG A 221 -14.99 26.27 -15.87
C ARG A 221 -16.37 25.82 -15.33
N LYS A 222 -16.48 24.63 -14.72
CA LYS A 222 -17.77 24.10 -14.19
C LYS A 222 -17.99 24.28 -12.67
N ALA A 223 -17.11 24.99 -11.98
CA ALA A 223 -17.17 25.15 -10.51
C ALA A 223 -18.20 26.18 -9.99
N LYS A 224 -18.94 26.89 -10.85
CA LYS A 224 -19.62 28.15 -10.45
C LYS A 224 -21.13 28.08 -10.14
N HIS A 225 -21.91 27.14 -10.69
CA HIS A 225 -23.37 27.06 -10.49
C HIS A 225 -23.89 25.60 -10.46
N ALA A 226 -23.91 24.98 -9.27
CA ALA A 226 -24.74 23.81 -8.94
C ALA A 226 -24.89 23.70 -7.42
N LYS A 227 -26.10 23.50 -6.89
CA LYS A 227 -26.37 23.36 -5.44
C LYS A 227 -26.59 21.90 -5.05
N GLY A 228 -25.66 21.34 -4.28
CA GLY A 228 -25.89 20.16 -3.42
C GLY A 228 -25.79 18.78 -4.08
N VAL A 229 -25.71 17.76 -3.21
CA VAL A 229 -25.79 16.30 -3.46
C VAL A 229 -24.64 15.71 -4.30
N LYS A 230 -23.91 14.67 -3.88
CA LYS A 230 -23.65 14.06 -2.55
C LYS A 230 -22.21 13.50 -2.60
N LYS A 231 -21.45 13.57 -1.48
CA LYS A 231 -20.12 12.92 -1.36
C LYS A 231 -20.25 11.62 -0.56
N THR A 232 -19.29 10.70 -0.78
CA THR A 232 -18.86 9.59 0.11
C THR A 232 -19.70 9.44 1.38
N ALA A 233 -20.71 8.56 1.34
CA ALA A 233 -21.82 8.57 2.28
C ALA A 233 -21.53 7.88 3.63
N LEU A 234 -20.72 8.52 4.48
CA LEU A 234 -20.93 8.41 5.92
C LEU A 234 -22.36 8.90 6.22
N SER A 235 -23.22 8.05 6.79
CA SER A 235 -24.65 8.37 6.92
C SER A 235 -24.87 9.46 7.97
N PRO A 236 -25.47 10.63 7.67
CA PRO A 236 -25.50 11.76 8.60
C PRO A 236 -26.47 11.53 9.78
N LYS A 237 -25.99 10.80 10.78
CA LYS A 237 -26.31 11.00 12.19
C LYS A 237 -25.43 12.14 12.73
N ASP A 238 -25.71 12.63 13.93
CA ASP A 238 -24.98 13.74 14.57
C ASP A 238 -23.57 13.35 15.04
N TYR A 239 -22.68 13.02 14.10
CA TYR A 239 -21.29 12.70 14.36
C TYR A 239 -20.54 13.93 14.87
N ASN A 240 -19.85 13.78 16.00
CA ASN A 240 -18.79 14.71 16.39
C ASN A 240 -17.56 14.48 15.49
N ILE A 241 -17.61 15.05 14.27
CA ILE A 241 -16.48 15.01 13.33
C ILE A 241 -15.50 16.10 13.71
N ILE A 242 -14.48 15.72 14.47
CA ILE A 242 -13.40 16.58 14.90
C ILE A 242 -12.42 16.69 13.73
N ARG A 243 -12.66 17.68 12.87
CA ARG A 243 -11.74 18.03 11.78
C ARG A 243 -10.49 18.68 12.35
N ASN A 244 -9.37 18.09 11.99
CA ASN A 244 -8.05 18.67 12.04
C ASN A 244 -7.71 19.38 13.38
N ALA A 245 -7.84 18.68 14.50
CA ALA A 245 -7.84 19.34 15.80
C ALA A 245 -6.44 19.77 16.30
N GLN A 246 -6.46 20.87 17.06
CA GLN A 246 -5.31 21.41 17.78
C GLN A 246 -4.75 20.40 18.78
N VAL A 247 -3.42 20.34 18.92
CA VAL A 247 -2.71 19.36 19.76
C VAL A 247 -3.30 19.23 21.17
N ALA A 248 -3.62 20.34 21.84
CA ALA A 248 -4.24 20.34 23.17
C ALA A 248 -5.60 19.62 23.21
N LYS A 249 -6.45 19.83 22.19
CA LYS A 249 -7.76 19.18 22.08
C LYS A 249 -7.62 17.66 21.92
N LEU A 250 -6.61 17.22 21.17
CA LEU A 250 -6.31 15.79 20.98
C LEU A 250 -5.83 15.13 22.26
N TYR A 251 -5.02 15.84 23.05
CA TYR A 251 -4.57 15.39 24.36
C TYR A 251 -5.75 15.24 25.33
N GLU A 252 -6.62 16.24 25.42
CA GLU A 252 -7.87 16.16 26.20
C GLU A 252 -8.69 14.93 25.80
N ASP A 253 -8.96 14.77 24.50
CA ASP A 253 -9.84 13.71 24.02
C ASP A 253 -9.22 12.31 24.15
N ALA A 254 -7.91 12.16 23.95
CA ALA A 254 -7.22 10.90 24.19
C ALA A 254 -7.37 10.48 25.66
N ILE A 255 -7.07 11.37 26.61
CA ILE A 255 -7.15 11.10 28.05
C ILE A 255 -8.59 10.81 28.50
N LEU A 256 -9.58 11.47 27.91
CA LEU A 256 -11.00 11.29 28.24
C LEU A 256 -11.64 10.05 27.59
N TYR A 257 -11.16 9.60 26.43
CA TYR A 257 -11.89 8.65 25.58
C TYR A 257 -11.08 7.48 25.01
N GLU A 258 -9.75 7.45 25.18
CA GLU A 258 -8.86 6.38 24.72
C GLU A 258 -8.21 5.66 25.92
N PRO A 259 -8.74 4.50 26.35
CA PRO A 259 -8.22 3.77 27.51
C PRO A 259 -6.74 3.38 27.37
N GLY A 260 -5.98 3.55 28.45
CA GLY A 260 -4.54 3.26 28.49
C GLY A 260 -3.65 4.39 27.98
N THR A 261 -4.21 5.54 27.57
CA THR A 261 -3.41 6.75 27.30
C THR A 261 -3.05 7.49 28.60
N ALA A 262 -1.97 8.28 28.57
CA ALA A 262 -1.50 9.07 29.71
C ALA A 262 -0.56 10.20 29.28
N ILE A 263 -0.40 11.23 30.11
CA ILE A 263 0.68 12.21 29.97
C ILE A 263 1.91 11.75 30.78
N THR A 264 3.10 11.87 30.19
CA THR A 264 4.41 11.63 30.84
C THR A 264 4.90 12.81 31.67
N SER A 265 5.97 12.61 32.44
CA SER A 265 6.70 13.67 33.15
C SER A 265 7.27 14.76 32.23
N THR A 266 7.46 14.49 30.93
CA THR A 266 7.92 15.48 29.93
C THR A 266 6.75 16.17 29.20
N GLY A 267 5.52 15.78 29.50
CA GLY A 267 4.32 16.30 28.84
C GLY A 267 3.94 15.59 27.54
N ALA A 268 4.69 14.57 27.08
CA ALA A 268 4.32 13.76 25.91
C ALA A 268 3.15 12.79 26.23
N LEU A 269 2.36 12.43 25.20
CA LEU A 269 1.22 11.50 25.32
C LEU A 269 1.66 10.04 25.08
N VAL A 270 1.47 9.15 26.05
CA VAL A 270 1.64 7.70 25.87
C VAL A 270 0.37 7.10 25.26
N THR A 271 0.55 6.14 24.36
CA THR A 271 -0.50 5.34 23.72
C THR A 271 -0.08 3.88 23.58
N SER A 272 -1.05 2.98 23.54
CA SER A 272 -0.89 1.58 23.15
C SER A 272 -1.47 1.34 21.76
N SER A 273 -0.77 0.55 20.95
CA SER A 273 -1.31 0.01 19.68
C SER A 273 -1.98 -1.36 19.86
N GLY A 274 -2.19 -1.80 21.10
CA GLY A 274 -2.93 -3.01 21.45
C GLY A 274 -2.10 -4.28 21.26
N ALA A 275 -2.66 -5.25 20.53
CA ALA A 275 -1.97 -6.52 20.26
C ALA A 275 -0.67 -6.28 19.45
N LYS A 276 -0.83 -5.67 18.27
CA LYS A 276 0.23 -5.48 17.27
C LYS A 276 1.06 -4.24 17.58
N LYS A 277 2.38 -4.40 17.74
CA LYS A 277 3.33 -3.35 18.16
C LYS A 277 4.48 -3.14 17.17
N GLY A 278 4.22 -3.50 15.92
CA GLY A 278 5.10 -3.44 14.77
C GLY A 278 4.25 -3.61 13.51
N ARG A 279 4.88 -3.66 12.33
CA ARG A 279 4.14 -3.93 11.10
C ARG A 279 3.65 -5.38 11.06
N SER A 280 2.62 -5.65 10.26
CA SER A 280 2.20 -7.01 9.87
C SER A 280 2.39 -7.24 8.36
N PRO A 281 3.62 -7.52 7.87
CA PRO A 281 3.87 -7.67 6.43
C PRO A 281 3.28 -8.93 5.79
N THR A 282 2.72 -9.84 6.58
CA THR A 282 1.88 -10.96 6.12
C THR A 282 0.48 -10.50 5.69
N ASP A 283 -0.03 -9.47 6.36
CA ASP A 283 -1.41 -8.97 6.23
C ASP A 283 -1.45 -7.87 5.16
N LYS A 284 -0.39 -7.06 5.08
CA LYS A 284 -0.09 -6.21 3.92
C LYS A 284 0.35 -7.10 2.75
N ARG A 285 -0.52 -7.29 1.75
CA ARG A 285 -0.12 -7.98 0.51
C ARG A 285 1.14 -7.31 -0.09
N PRO A 286 2.13 -8.10 -0.56
CA PRO A 286 3.25 -7.56 -1.35
C PRO A 286 2.73 -6.73 -2.52
N VAL A 287 3.43 -5.65 -2.86
CA VAL A 287 2.88 -4.52 -3.64
C VAL A 287 2.60 -4.82 -5.13
N ASN A 288 2.61 -6.09 -5.53
CA ASN A 288 2.20 -6.56 -6.86
C ASN A 288 1.21 -7.76 -6.83
N ILE A 289 0.71 -8.19 -5.66
CA ILE A 289 -0.39 -9.18 -5.62
C ILE A 289 -1.72 -8.46 -5.76
N LYS A 290 -2.34 -8.57 -6.95
CA LYS A 290 -3.68 -8.05 -7.26
C LYS A 290 -4.68 -8.43 -6.16
N ILE A 291 -5.31 -7.45 -5.53
CA ILE A 291 -6.54 -7.63 -4.76
C ILE A 291 -7.71 -7.67 -5.75
N ASP A 292 -8.73 -8.50 -5.49
CA ASP A 292 -9.98 -8.39 -6.25
C ASP A 292 -10.71 -7.09 -5.89
N GLU A 293 -11.41 -6.49 -6.86
CA GLU A 293 -12.06 -5.19 -6.67
C GLU A 293 -13.28 -5.30 -5.73
N ASN A 294 -14.03 -6.40 -5.78
CA ASN A 294 -15.13 -6.64 -4.85
C ASN A 294 -14.60 -6.89 -3.44
N VAL A 295 -13.52 -7.68 -3.29
CA VAL A 295 -12.84 -7.89 -2.00
C VAL A 295 -12.32 -6.58 -1.40
N PHE A 296 -11.76 -5.68 -2.23
CA PHE A 296 -11.40 -4.33 -1.80
C PHE A 296 -12.63 -3.54 -1.33
N MET A 297 -13.71 -3.53 -2.11
CA MET A 297 -14.92 -2.76 -1.80
C MET A 297 -15.67 -3.27 -0.56
N ILE A 298 -15.75 -4.59 -0.35
CA ILE A 298 -16.30 -5.21 0.87
C ILE A 298 -15.48 -4.79 2.10
N ASN A 299 -14.15 -4.88 2.03
CA ASN A 299 -13.28 -4.46 3.13
C ASN A 299 -13.34 -2.94 3.36
N ARG A 300 -13.55 -2.14 2.29
CA ARG A 300 -13.74 -0.69 2.39
C ARG A 300 -15.06 -0.34 3.08
N GLU A 301 -16.18 -0.95 2.70
CA GLU A 301 -17.48 -0.61 3.28
C GLU A 301 -17.57 -1.06 4.74
N ARG A 302 -17.04 -2.25 5.08
CA ARG A 302 -16.90 -2.69 6.48
C ARG A 302 -16.12 -1.68 7.36
N ALA A 303 -15.11 -1.01 6.80
CA ALA A 303 -14.37 0.03 7.50
C ALA A 303 -15.18 1.34 7.64
N VAL A 304 -15.97 1.69 6.61
CA VAL A 304 -16.90 2.83 6.63
C VAL A 304 -18.01 2.60 7.66
N ASP A 305 -18.65 1.42 7.66
CA ASP A 305 -19.67 1.02 8.63
C ASP A 305 -19.16 1.02 10.06
N TYR A 306 -17.95 0.48 10.28
CA TYR A 306 -17.33 0.53 11.60
C TYR A 306 -17.17 1.96 12.10
N LEU A 307 -16.67 2.87 11.26
CA LEU A 307 -16.53 4.29 11.62
C LEU A 307 -17.90 4.98 11.76
N ASN A 308 -18.92 4.58 10.99
CA ASN A 308 -20.31 5.02 11.16
C ASN A 308 -20.92 4.62 12.53
N THR A 309 -20.35 3.64 13.25
CA THR A 309 -20.77 3.29 14.64
C THR A 309 -20.15 4.17 15.72
N LYS A 310 -19.12 4.97 15.40
CA LYS A 310 -18.33 5.69 16.42
C LYS A 310 -19.01 7.00 16.85
N PRO A 311 -18.95 7.35 18.15
CA PRO A 311 -19.53 8.60 18.67
C PRO A 311 -18.74 9.86 18.27
N ARG A 312 -17.50 9.68 17.77
CA ARG A 312 -16.63 10.72 17.25
C ARG A 312 -15.76 10.16 16.12
N LEU A 313 -15.38 11.02 15.20
CA LEU A 313 -14.42 10.70 14.14
C LEU A 313 -13.43 11.85 13.98
N TYR A 314 -12.15 11.55 13.87
CA TYR A 314 -11.12 12.52 13.56
C TYR A 314 -10.78 12.47 12.08
N VAL A 315 -10.65 13.64 11.48
CA VAL A 315 -10.24 13.79 10.08
C VAL A 315 -9.02 14.68 10.04
N PHE A 316 -7.87 14.14 9.66
CA PHE A 316 -6.65 14.92 9.38
C PHE A 316 -6.52 15.11 7.87
N ASP A 317 -6.59 16.36 7.43
CA ASP A 317 -6.27 16.80 6.08
C ASP A 317 -4.87 17.45 6.05
N GLY A 318 -3.91 16.82 5.34
CA GLY A 318 -2.48 17.20 5.33
C GLY A 318 -1.76 16.89 4.01
N TYR A 319 -0.46 17.18 3.93
CA TYR A 319 0.36 16.89 2.75
C TYR A 319 1.38 15.79 3.00
N ALA A 320 1.73 15.04 1.96
CA ALA A 320 2.93 14.21 1.91
C ALA A 320 3.83 14.69 0.77
N GLY A 321 5.13 14.90 1.07
CA GLY A 321 6.07 15.64 0.23
C GLY A 321 6.13 17.13 0.59
N TRP A 322 7.34 17.65 0.81
CA TRP A 322 7.56 19.09 1.04
C TRP A 322 7.65 19.92 -0.24
N ASP A 323 8.07 19.33 -1.37
CA ASP A 323 8.12 20.03 -2.66
C ASP A 323 6.71 20.29 -3.22
N PRO A 324 6.30 21.56 -3.42
CA PRO A 324 4.99 21.89 -3.97
C PRO A 324 4.70 21.33 -5.38
N LYS A 325 5.74 20.95 -6.15
CA LYS A 325 5.61 20.32 -7.48
C LYS A 325 5.13 18.87 -7.41
N TYR A 326 5.44 18.17 -6.31
CA TYR A 326 5.29 16.70 -6.21
C TYR A 326 4.45 16.23 -5.01
N ARG A 327 4.14 17.13 -4.06
CA ARG A 327 3.34 16.80 -2.88
C ARG A 327 1.92 16.35 -3.23
N ILE A 328 1.42 15.38 -2.48
CA ILE A 328 0.03 14.90 -2.56
C ILE A 328 -0.77 15.32 -1.33
N LYS A 329 -2.06 15.58 -1.51
CA LYS A 329 -3.02 15.84 -0.43
C LYS A 329 -3.52 14.53 0.15
N VAL A 330 -3.21 14.29 1.41
CA VAL A 330 -3.63 13.10 2.16
C VAL A 330 -4.74 13.47 3.13
N ARG A 331 -5.87 12.77 3.06
CA ARG A 331 -6.86 12.72 4.14
C ARG A 331 -6.67 11.43 4.94
N ILE A 332 -6.71 11.52 6.26
CA ILE A 332 -6.81 10.36 7.17
C ILE A 332 -8.14 10.49 7.92
N ILE A 333 -8.95 9.42 7.92
CA ILE A 333 -10.19 9.32 8.70
C ILE A 333 -10.01 8.19 9.72
N CYS A 334 -10.26 8.46 10.99
CA CYS A 334 -9.96 7.53 12.08
C CYS A 334 -10.83 7.76 13.33
N ALA A 335 -10.89 6.75 14.21
CA ALA A 335 -11.63 6.83 15.48
C ALA A 335 -10.84 7.45 16.66
N ARG A 336 -9.53 7.66 16.48
CA ARG A 336 -8.55 8.12 17.49
C ARG A 336 -7.93 9.47 17.11
N ALA A 337 -7.39 10.23 18.06
CA ALA A 337 -7.17 11.68 17.94
C ALA A 337 -5.90 12.13 17.13
N TYR A 338 -6.05 12.89 16.03
CA TYR A 338 -4.93 13.40 15.17
C TYR A 338 -5.09 14.86 14.62
N HIS A 339 -3.98 15.44 14.10
CA HIS A 339 -3.51 16.86 14.09
C HIS A 339 -4.21 17.96 13.22
N GLU A 340 -3.59 19.15 13.14
CA GLU A 340 -4.11 20.53 12.87
C GLU A 340 -4.63 20.90 11.45
N GLU A 341 -5.28 22.09 11.28
CA GLU A 341 -6.18 22.47 10.16
C GLU A 341 -5.58 23.27 8.99
N LEU A 342 -5.84 22.77 7.77
CA LEU A 342 -5.52 23.44 6.49
C LEU A 342 -6.73 24.13 5.85
N LYS A 343 -6.85 25.45 6.07
CA LYS A 343 -7.94 26.34 5.62
C LYS A 343 -8.19 26.41 4.09
N SER A 344 -7.38 25.76 3.26
CA SER A 344 -7.47 25.77 1.78
C SER A 344 -7.31 24.39 1.13
N PHE A 345 -7.46 23.30 1.90
CA PHE A 345 -7.14 21.94 1.45
C PHE A 345 -7.95 21.45 0.23
N GLY A 346 -9.28 21.59 0.27
CA GLY A 346 -10.19 21.16 -0.80
C GLY A 346 -10.44 19.64 -0.84
N THR A 347 -10.28 19.04 -2.02
CA THR A 347 -10.38 17.58 -2.23
C THR A 347 -8.99 16.95 -2.04
N PRO A 348 -8.87 15.84 -1.28
CA PRO A 348 -7.62 15.06 -1.18
C PRO A 348 -7.35 14.26 -2.45
N ASP A 349 -6.06 14.00 -2.71
CA ASP A 349 -5.60 13.14 -3.81
C ASP A 349 -5.54 11.67 -3.36
N PHE A 350 -5.34 11.43 -2.06
CA PHE A 350 -5.39 10.10 -1.43
C PHE A 350 -6.13 10.14 -0.09
N THR A 351 -6.84 9.07 0.27
CA THR A 351 -7.55 8.97 1.56
C THR A 351 -7.26 7.65 2.26
N ILE A 352 -6.70 7.71 3.47
CA ILE A 352 -6.61 6.59 4.40
C ILE A 352 -7.90 6.51 5.21
N ILE A 353 -8.52 5.33 5.22
CA ILE A 353 -9.56 4.94 6.17
C ILE A 353 -8.88 4.03 7.20
N ASN A 354 -8.72 4.52 8.43
CA ASN A 354 -8.16 3.78 9.55
C ASN A 354 -9.28 3.37 10.52
N ALA A 355 -9.72 2.13 10.36
CA ALA A 355 -10.63 1.42 11.25
C ALA A 355 -9.87 0.30 11.99
N GLY A 356 -8.61 0.56 12.38
CA GLY A 356 -7.66 -0.42 12.91
C GLY A 356 -8.08 -1.19 14.17
N GLU A 357 -9.04 -0.67 14.93
CA GLU A 357 -9.69 -1.38 16.05
C GLU A 357 -10.63 -2.50 15.60
N PHE A 358 -11.18 -2.44 14.38
CA PHE A 358 -12.08 -3.45 13.83
C PHE A 358 -11.28 -4.57 13.17
N PRO A 359 -11.52 -5.86 13.49
CA PRO A 359 -10.78 -6.95 12.89
C PRO A 359 -11.08 -7.09 11.39
N CYS A 360 -10.05 -7.43 10.60
CA CYS A 360 -10.27 -7.89 9.23
C CYS A 360 -11.06 -9.22 9.25
N ASN A 361 -11.87 -9.47 8.22
CA ASN A 361 -12.39 -10.81 7.99
C ASN A 361 -11.23 -11.71 7.53
N ARG A 362 -11.03 -12.85 8.19
CA ARG A 362 -9.94 -13.80 7.88
C ARG A 362 -10.16 -14.50 6.53
N TYR A 363 -11.39 -14.46 6.01
CA TYR A 363 -11.79 -15.05 4.75
C TYR A 363 -11.73 -14.05 3.56
N THR A 364 -11.64 -12.72 3.79
CA THR A 364 -11.44 -11.75 2.69
C THR A 364 -9.96 -11.56 2.37
N MET A 365 -9.46 -12.29 1.37
CA MET A 365 -8.04 -12.33 1.04
C MET A 365 -7.51 -11.03 0.40
N GLY A 366 -6.92 -10.16 1.22
CA GLY A 366 -6.13 -9.00 0.78
C GLY A 366 -6.70 -7.66 1.23
N MET A 367 -5.81 -6.68 1.45
CA MET A 367 -6.16 -5.42 2.10
C MET A 367 -5.35 -4.22 1.57
N THR A 368 -6.05 -3.10 1.34
CA THR A 368 -5.46 -1.75 1.24
C THR A 368 -6.28 -0.74 2.07
N ILE A 369 -6.82 -1.21 3.19
CA ILE A 369 -7.54 -0.46 4.23
C ILE A 369 -6.96 -0.91 5.58
N ILE A 370 -6.82 -0.02 6.57
CA ILE A 370 -6.27 -0.40 7.88
C ILE A 370 -7.40 -0.95 8.76
N LEU A 371 -7.43 -2.28 8.89
CA LEU A 371 -8.24 -3.06 9.83
C LEU A 371 -7.33 -3.96 10.67
N GLY A 372 -7.73 -4.28 11.89
CA GLY A 372 -7.07 -5.28 12.75
C GLY A 372 -5.65 -4.92 13.20
N THR A 373 -5.25 -3.65 13.10
CA THR A 373 -3.98 -3.12 13.61
C THR A 373 -4.13 -1.65 13.97
N GLN A 374 -3.68 -1.26 15.17
CA GLN A 374 -3.64 0.15 15.59
C GLN A 374 -2.22 0.74 15.54
N TYR A 375 -1.25 0.01 15.00
CA TYR A 375 0.14 0.47 14.90
C TYR A 375 0.25 1.66 13.94
N ALA A 376 0.65 2.83 14.45
CA ALA A 376 0.62 4.08 13.70
C ALA A 376 1.53 4.04 12.45
N GLY A 377 2.57 3.22 12.49
CA GLY A 377 3.51 3.01 11.39
C GLY A 377 2.90 2.46 10.09
N GLU A 378 1.71 1.83 10.13
CA GLU A 378 1.01 1.40 8.90
C GLU A 378 0.43 2.58 8.11
N MET A 379 0.06 3.69 8.77
CA MET A 379 -0.37 4.91 8.06
C MET A 379 0.83 5.55 7.33
N LYS A 380 1.95 5.73 8.04
CA LYS A 380 3.23 6.21 7.47
C LYS A 380 3.65 5.36 6.27
N LYS A 381 3.80 4.05 6.47
CA LYS A 381 4.25 3.13 5.40
C LYS A 381 3.19 2.80 4.35
N GLY A 382 1.94 3.19 4.55
CA GLY A 382 0.92 3.25 3.50
C GLY A 382 1.21 4.40 2.53
N ILE A 383 1.38 5.62 3.04
CA ILE A 383 1.74 6.80 2.22
C ILE A 383 3.10 6.62 1.54
N PHE A 384 4.09 6.05 2.23
CA PHE A 384 5.39 5.75 1.62
C PHE A 384 5.27 4.83 0.40
N THR A 385 4.43 3.78 0.48
CA THR A 385 4.14 2.89 -0.66
C THR A 385 3.46 3.64 -1.81
N VAL A 386 2.55 4.59 -1.53
CA VAL A 386 1.95 5.46 -2.56
C VAL A 386 3.01 6.35 -3.24
N MET A 387 3.92 6.97 -2.47
CA MET A 387 5.02 7.76 -3.02
C MET A 387 6.00 6.90 -3.83
N HIS A 388 6.32 5.69 -3.37
CA HIS A 388 7.11 4.70 -4.12
C HIS A 388 6.45 4.24 -5.44
N TYR A 389 5.14 4.40 -5.62
CA TYR A 389 4.47 4.17 -6.90
C TYR A 389 4.47 5.41 -7.80
N LEU A 390 4.07 6.57 -7.25
CA LEU A 390 3.87 7.81 -8.01
C LEU A 390 5.17 8.48 -8.42
N MET A 391 6.16 8.57 -7.53
CA MET A 391 7.39 9.31 -7.80
C MET A 391 8.20 8.69 -8.95
N PRO A 392 8.40 7.35 -9.02
CA PRO A 392 9.05 6.71 -10.16
C PRO A 392 8.19 6.65 -11.44
N LYS A 393 6.97 7.20 -11.45
CA LYS A 393 6.21 7.54 -12.69
C LYS A 393 6.45 8.98 -13.12
N ALA A 394 6.73 9.89 -12.18
CA ALA A 394 7.03 11.30 -12.42
C ALA A 394 8.52 11.60 -12.66
N GLY A 395 9.35 10.55 -12.84
CA GLY A 395 10.81 10.69 -12.99
C GLY A 395 11.56 11.03 -11.68
N VAL A 396 10.88 10.95 -10.53
CA VAL A 396 11.44 11.28 -9.20
C VAL A 396 11.83 10.00 -8.48
N LEU A 397 13.05 9.96 -7.97
CA LEU A 397 13.55 8.80 -7.22
C LEU A 397 13.15 8.90 -5.74
N SER A 398 12.15 8.13 -5.33
CA SER A 398 11.75 7.98 -3.93
C SER A 398 12.61 6.94 -3.19
N LEU A 399 13.02 7.24 -1.95
CA LEU A 399 14.07 6.54 -1.20
C LEU A 399 13.69 6.28 0.27
N HIS A 400 14.13 5.15 0.81
CA HIS A 400 14.06 4.85 2.26
C HIS A 400 15.41 5.21 2.90
N SER A 401 15.51 6.46 3.34
CA SER A 401 16.76 7.09 3.79
C SER A 401 16.47 8.29 4.70
N SER A 402 17.32 8.55 5.68
CA SER A 402 17.39 9.87 6.33
C SER A 402 18.26 10.81 5.49
N ALA A 403 18.15 12.12 5.73
CA ALA A 403 18.94 13.12 5.02
C ALA A 403 19.25 14.35 5.88
N ASN A 404 20.43 14.94 5.67
CA ASN A 404 20.81 16.22 6.28
C ASN A 404 21.74 17.06 5.38
N GLU A 405 21.80 18.37 5.65
CA GLU A 405 22.54 19.35 4.87
C GLU A 405 23.65 20.02 5.71
N GLY A 406 24.88 20.12 5.19
CA GLY A 406 25.96 20.86 5.84
C GLY A 406 25.58 22.33 6.08
N ILE A 407 25.72 22.81 7.33
CA ILE A 407 25.29 24.17 7.70
C ILE A 407 26.07 25.24 6.90
N LYS A 408 27.36 25.00 6.61
CA LYS A 408 28.27 25.98 5.99
C LYS A 408 28.45 25.79 4.48
N ASP A 409 28.66 24.55 4.07
CA ASP A 409 29.15 24.11 2.75
C ASP A 409 28.02 23.56 1.85
N LYS A 410 26.84 23.35 2.42
CA LYS A 410 25.60 22.96 1.73
C LYS A 410 25.75 21.68 0.90
N ASP A 411 26.60 20.75 1.35
CA ASP A 411 26.51 19.37 0.92
C ASP A 411 25.22 18.72 1.44
N VAL A 412 24.68 17.77 0.69
CA VAL A 412 23.55 16.94 1.15
C VAL A 412 24.05 15.52 1.27
N SER A 413 23.72 14.88 2.40
CA SER A 413 24.03 13.48 2.69
C SER A 413 22.75 12.68 2.79
N LEU A 414 22.72 11.52 2.13
CA LEU A 414 21.66 10.51 2.26
C LEU A 414 22.20 9.31 3.03
N PHE A 415 21.47 8.83 4.03
CA PHE A 415 21.82 7.63 4.79
C PHE A 415 20.75 6.56 4.55
N PHE A 416 21.10 5.48 3.87
CA PHE A 416 20.22 4.34 3.58
C PHE A 416 20.34 3.28 4.67
N GLY A 417 19.27 2.54 4.94
CA GLY A 417 19.29 1.42 5.90
C GLY A 417 17.93 1.12 6.51
N LEU A 418 17.75 -0.10 7.01
CA LEU A 418 16.51 -0.52 7.67
C LEU A 418 16.32 0.14 9.05
N SER A 419 15.16 -0.09 9.68
CA SER A 419 14.87 0.43 11.02
C SER A 419 15.89 -0.08 12.06
N GLY A 420 16.53 0.83 12.79
CA GLY A 420 17.53 0.51 13.81
C GLY A 420 18.98 0.39 13.31
N THR A 421 19.26 0.69 12.04
CA THR A 421 20.63 0.74 11.47
C THR A 421 21.41 2.03 11.76
N GLY A 422 20.88 2.91 12.62
CA GLY A 422 21.49 4.21 12.95
C GLY A 422 21.07 5.39 12.06
N LYS A 423 20.16 5.21 11.08
CA LYS A 423 19.70 6.29 10.17
C LYS A 423 19.35 7.60 10.89
N THR A 424 18.47 7.53 11.89
CA THR A 424 17.96 8.70 12.63
C THR A 424 19.11 9.36 13.40
N THR A 425 19.81 8.57 14.22
CA THR A 425 20.98 8.95 15.02
C THR A 425 22.06 9.66 14.21
N LEU A 426 22.46 9.10 13.07
CA LEU A 426 23.53 9.67 12.21
C LEU A 426 23.06 10.86 11.37
N SER A 427 21.74 11.02 11.16
CA SER A 427 21.19 12.22 10.52
C SER A 427 21.02 13.40 11.48
N ALA A 428 20.85 13.14 12.79
CA ALA A 428 20.72 14.13 13.85
C ALA A 428 22.08 14.69 14.32
N ASP A 429 22.93 15.09 13.36
CA ASP A 429 24.24 15.69 13.61
C ASP A 429 24.10 17.17 14.01
N PRO A 430 24.59 17.62 15.19
CA PRO A 430 24.54 19.03 15.62
C PRO A 430 25.22 20.05 14.68
N HIS A 431 25.99 19.59 13.70
CA HIS A 431 26.68 20.42 12.70
C HIS A 431 26.01 20.42 11.32
N ARG A 432 24.90 19.68 11.15
CA ARG A 432 24.18 19.53 9.88
C ARG A 432 22.68 19.72 10.11
N SER A 433 21.99 20.41 9.20
CA SER A 433 20.54 20.63 9.34
C SER A 433 19.76 19.41 8.87
N LEU A 434 18.96 18.82 9.76
CA LEU A 434 18.15 17.63 9.48
C LEU A 434 17.07 17.94 8.44
N ILE A 435 17.00 17.17 7.36
CA ILE A 435 15.92 17.26 6.36
C ILE A 435 14.82 16.24 6.70
N GLY A 436 15.18 15.04 7.18
CA GLY A 436 14.24 14.02 7.68
C GLY A 436 14.92 12.71 8.11
N ASP A 437 14.22 11.84 8.84
CA ASP A 437 14.76 10.64 9.48
C ASP A 437 14.54 9.31 8.74
N ASP A 438 13.61 9.24 7.76
CA ASP A 438 13.26 7.93 7.16
C ASP A 438 12.84 7.95 5.68
N GLU A 439 12.15 8.99 5.16
CA GLU A 439 11.51 8.93 3.83
C GLU A 439 11.76 10.18 2.95
N HIS A 440 12.42 10.01 1.79
CA HIS A 440 12.81 11.12 0.92
C HIS A 440 12.51 10.88 -0.57
N CYS A 441 12.57 11.95 -1.36
CA CYS A 441 12.55 11.94 -2.81
C CYS A 441 13.68 12.80 -3.39
N TRP A 442 14.31 12.36 -4.49
CA TRP A 442 15.30 13.09 -5.29
C TRP A 442 14.68 13.44 -6.64
N SER A 443 14.47 14.74 -6.88
CA SER A 443 13.82 15.30 -8.08
C SER A 443 14.85 15.84 -9.09
N HIS A 444 14.44 16.77 -9.94
CA HIS A 444 15.33 17.54 -10.81
C HIS A 444 15.94 18.76 -10.10
N ASP A 445 15.43 19.18 -8.93
CA ASP A 445 15.91 20.37 -8.20
C ASP A 445 16.83 20.04 -7.02
N GLY A 446 16.75 18.81 -6.49
CA GLY A 446 17.37 18.44 -5.22
C GLY A 446 16.66 17.27 -4.55
N ILE A 447 16.61 17.27 -3.22
CA ILE A 447 15.78 16.34 -2.44
C ILE A 447 14.70 17.05 -1.63
N PHE A 448 13.63 16.32 -1.33
CA PHE A 448 12.61 16.72 -0.36
C PHE A 448 12.22 15.55 0.55
N ASN A 449 11.91 15.86 1.81
CA ASN A 449 11.31 14.91 2.76
C ASN A 449 9.85 14.62 2.36
N ILE A 450 9.38 13.40 2.61
CA ILE A 450 7.97 13.01 2.43
C ILE A 450 7.12 13.44 3.64
N GLU A 451 7.72 13.61 4.82
CA GLU A 451 7.04 13.64 6.13
C GLU A 451 7.12 15.00 6.84
N GLY A 452 6.12 15.32 7.65
CA GLY A 452 6.10 16.50 8.53
C GLY A 452 6.71 16.27 9.93
N GLY A 453 7.34 15.12 10.17
CA GLY A 453 7.83 14.72 11.49
C GLY A 453 8.63 13.42 11.43
N CYS A 454 9.09 12.96 12.59
CA CYS A 454 9.90 11.74 12.72
C CYS A 454 9.13 10.60 13.39
N TYR A 455 9.61 9.36 13.23
CA TYR A 455 9.06 8.18 13.92
C TYR A 455 10.16 7.34 14.57
N ALA A 456 10.90 8.00 15.47
CA ALA A 456 12.09 7.46 16.13
C ALA A 456 11.79 6.21 16.97
N LYS A 457 12.78 5.32 17.09
CA LYS A 457 12.75 4.19 18.03
C LYS A 457 13.14 4.69 19.43
N CYS A 458 12.53 4.15 20.49
CA CYS A 458 12.75 4.63 21.86
C CYS A 458 13.40 3.63 22.82
N ILE A 459 13.69 2.39 22.39
CA ILE A 459 14.37 1.42 23.26
C ILE A 459 15.83 1.85 23.47
N ASP A 460 16.31 1.78 24.70
CA ASP A 460 17.65 2.21 25.17
C ASP A 460 17.99 3.69 24.93
N LEU A 461 16.99 4.49 24.58
CA LEU A 461 17.09 5.94 24.37
C LEU A 461 17.50 6.63 25.67
N SER A 462 18.51 7.49 25.57
CA SER A 462 19.08 8.21 26.71
C SER A 462 19.67 9.53 26.24
N ARG A 463 19.51 10.58 27.04
CA ARG A 463 19.94 11.95 26.71
C ARG A 463 21.44 12.06 26.46
N ASP A 464 22.24 11.20 27.09
CA ASP A 464 23.70 11.16 26.92
C ASP A 464 24.14 10.56 25.57
N LYS A 465 23.25 9.82 24.87
CA LYS A 465 23.52 9.22 23.55
C LYS A 465 22.90 10.02 22.41
N GLU A 466 21.63 10.42 22.57
CA GLU A 466 20.79 11.01 21.53
C GLU A 466 19.98 12.20 22.08
N PRO A 467 20.63 13.30 22.51
CA PRO A 467 19.98 14.41 23.21
C PRO A 467 18.90 15.10 22.37
N GLU A 468 19.09 15.23 21.06
CA GLU A 468 18.13 15.87 20.15
C GLU A 468 16.81 15.09 20.09
N ILE A 469 16.89 13.76 20.05
CA ILE A 469 15.72 12.86 20.04
C ILE A 469 15.07 12.84 21.42
N PHE A 470 15.85 12.78 22.49
CA PHE A 470 15.35 12.81 23.87
C PHE A 470 14.61 14.11 24.18
N ASP A 471 15.19 15.27 23.84
CA ASP A 471 14.60 16.60 24.06
C ASP A 471 13.47 16.93 23.05
N ALA A 472 13.27 16.09 22.03
CA ALA A 472 12.05 16.12 21.21
C ALA A 472 10.85 15.46 21.90
N ILE A 473 11.01 14.67 22.97
CA ILE A 473 9.91 13.98 23.66
C ILE A 473 9.28 14.91 24.71
N LYS A 474 8.32 15.73 24.26
CA LYS A 474 7.63 16.77 25.05
C LYS A 474 6.15 16.86 24.68
N PHE A 475 5.42 17.84 25.23
CA PHE A 475 4.06 18.13 24.79
C PHE A 475 3.97 18.34 23.27
N GLY A 476 3.06 17.62 22.63
CA GLY A 476 2.95 17.48 21.17
C GLY A 476 3.52 16.18 20.60
N SER A 477 4.37 15.48 21.35
CA SER A 477 4.90 14.17 20.96
C SER A 477 3.98 13.03 21.39
N VAL A 478 4.03 11.90 20.68
CA VAL A 478 3.24 10.69 20.99
C VAL A 478 4.16 9.49 21.13
N LEU A 479 4.18 8.87 22.31
CA LEU A 479 4.98 7.69 22.64
C LEU A 479 4.14 6.42 22.49
N GLU A 480 4.52 5.54 21.58
CA GLU A 480 3.81 4.29 21.31
C GLU A 480 4.48 3.11 22.07
N ASN A 481 3.67 2.39 22.84
CA ASN A 481 4.03 1.14 23.52
C ASN A 481 5.18 1.20 24.55
N VAL A 482 5.52 2.39 25.07
CA VAL A 482 6.51 2.54 26.16
C VAL A 482 5.93 2.14 27.53
N VAL A 483 6.80 1.65 28.42
CA VAL A 483 6.48 1.52 29.85
C VAL A 483 6.83 2.81 30.57
N TYR A 484 5.99 3.22 31.53
CA TYR A 484 6.21 4.38 32.38
C TYR A 484 5.70 4.12 33.80
N ASP A 485 6.28 4.80 34.79
CA ASP A 485 5.86 4.69 36.19
C ASP A 485 4.53 5.45 36.43
N PRO A 486 3.47 4.81 36.96
CA PRO A 486 2.16 5.46 37.10
C PRO A 486 2.08 6.65 38.06
N GLN A 487 3.03 6.81 38.97
CA GLN A 487 3.02 7.85 40.00
C GLN A 487 3.83 9.08 39.57
N THR A 488 5.09 8.86 39.21
CA THR A 488 6.08 9.87 38.79
C THR A 488 5.96 10.25 37.31
N ARG A 489 5.31 9.41 36.49
CA ARG A 489 5.15 9.56 35.03
C ARG A 489 6.46 9.54 34.23
N LEU A 490 7.55 9.10 34.85
CA LEU A 490 8.84 8.85 34.19
C LEU A 490 8.74 7.65 33.24
N VAL A 491 9.31 7.77 32.04
CA VAL A 491 9.34 6.70 31.02
C VAL A 491 10.57 5.81 31.22
N SER A 492 10.38 4.49 31.16
CA SER A 492 11.45 3.50 31.23
C SER A 492 11.88 3.08 29.82
N TYR A 493 12.82 3.82 29.23
CA TYR A 493 13.28 3.57 27.86
C TYR A 493 14.04 2.24 27.69
N THR A 494 14.51 1.62 28.77
CA THR A 494 15.16 0.30 28.76
C THR A 494 14.20 -0.87 28.97
N ASP A 495 12.90 -0.61 29.18
CA ASP A 495 11.90 -1.66 29.43
C ASP A 495 11.21 -2.08 28.13
N SER A 496 11.56 -3.29 27.67
CA SER A 496 11.02 -3.93 26.47
C SER A 496 9.84 -4.88 26.74
N SER A 497 9.30 -4.94 27.97
CA SER A 497 8.28 -5.93 28.36
C SER A 497 6.97 -5.85 27.56
N LEU A 498 6.65 -4.68 26.99
CA LEU A 498 5.57 -4.52 26.02
C LEU A 498 6.03 -4.84 24.59
N THR A 499 7.20 -4.34 24.18
CA THR A 499 7.84 -4.56 22.87
C THR A 499 9.26 -3.97 22.89
N GLU A 500 10.17 -4.51 22.08
CA GLU A 500 11.44 -3.83 21.75
C GLU A 500 11.27 -2.72 20.71
N ASN A 501 10.12 -2.62 20.03
CA ASN A 501 9.80 -1.60 19.02
C ASN A 501 8.97 -0.46 19.61
N THR A 502 9.40 0.06 20.76
CA THR A 502 8.84 1.31 21.32
C THR A 502 9.17 2.49 20.37
N ARG A 503 8.26 3.46 20.27
CA ARG A 503 8.35 4.57 19.31
C ARG A 503 8.02 5.92 19.91
N CYS A 504 8.52 6.99 19.30
CA CYS A 504 7.97 8.32 19.45
C CYS A 504 7.71 8.97 18.09
N ALA A 505 6.51 9.53 17.92
CA ALA A 505 6.18 10.46 16.85
C ALA A 505 6.30 11.89 17.38
N TYR A 506 6.94 12.79 16.63
CA TYR A 506 7.02 14.22 16.94
C TYR A 506 7.14 15.07 15.65
N PRO A 507 6.62 16.31 15.63
CA PRO A 507 6.82 17.25 14.52
C PRO A 507 8.31 17.49 14.23
N ILE A 508 8.68 17.75 12.98
CA ILE A 508 10.09 17.89 12.60
C ILE A 508 10.75 19.09 13.30
N GLU A 509 9.98 20.14 13.58
CA GLU A 509 10.34 21.35 14.30
C GLU A 509 10.74 21.10 15.78
N PHE A 510 10.50 19.90 16.32
CA PHE A 510 10.91 19.56 17.68
C PHE A 510 12.41 19.25 17.80
N ILE A 511 13.08 18.97 16.67
CA ILE A 511 14.54 18.86 16.54
C ILE A 511 15.12 20.27 16.29
N PRO A 512 15.97 20.82 17.17
CA PRO A 512 16.49 22.20 17.02
C PRO A 512 17.29 22.45 15.74
N GLY A 513 17.88 21.40 15.15
CA GLY A 513 18.62 21.46 13.89
C GLY A 513 17.77 21.22 12.63
N ALA A 514 16.45 21.12 12.73
CA ALA A 514 15.59 20.84 11.58
C ALA A 514 15.65 21.94 10.50
N LYS A 515 15.75 21.54 9.24
CA LYS A 515 15.67 22.45 8.08
C LYS A 515 14.22 22.59 7.64
N VAL A 516 13.61 23.76 7.84
CA VAL A 516 12.28 24.09 7.33
C VAL A 516 12.39 25.16 6.24
N PRO A 517 11.86 24.95 5.02
CA PRO A 517 11.20 23.72 4.54
C PRO A 517 12.19 22.56 4.38
N CYS A 518 11.68 21.33 4.55
CA CYS A 518 12.47 20.09 4.50
C CYS A 518 12.86 19.70 3.07
N MET A 519 13.70 20.53 2.45
CA MET A 519 14.24 20.38 1.10
C MET A 519 15.74 20.69 1.09
N GLY A 520 16.52 19.94 0.32
CA GLY A 520 17.96 20.12 0.13
C GLY A 520 18.33 20.19 -1.35
N GLY A 521 19.56 20.60 -1.66
CA GLY A 521 20.12 20.45 -3.00
C GLY A 521 20.36 18.99 -3.39
N HIS A 522 21.11 18.76 -4.47
CA HIS A 522 21.49 17.40 -4.85
C HIS A 522 22.46 16.79 -3.81
N PRO A 523 22.23 15.53 -3.39
CA PRO A 523 23.17 14.75 -2.59
C PRO A 523 24.57 14.77 -3.19
N LYS A 524 25.58 15.00 -2.34
CA LYS A 524 26.99 14.75 -2.66
C LYS A 524 27.45 13.41 -2.09
N ASN A 525 26.97 13.05 -0.90
CA ASN A 525 27.38 11.85 -0.17
C ASN A 525 26.22 10.87 -0.01
N LEU A 526 26.45 9.59 -0.33
CA LEU A 526 25.52 8.50 -0.10
C LEU A 526 26.16 7.48 0.85
N ILE A 527 25.52 7.24 2.01
CA ILE A 527 26.00 6.35 3.05
C ILE A 527 25.04 5.14 3.13
N LEU A 528 25.53 3.93 2.87
CA LEU A 528 24.75 2.70 3.01
C LEU A 528 25.04 2.07 4.37
N LEU A 529 24.11 2.18 5.33
CA LEU A 529 24.25 1.65 6.68
C LEU A 529 23.85 0.16 6.72
N THR A 530 24.77 -0.67 7.23
CA THR A 530 24.54 -2.09 7.51
C THR A 530 24.95 -2.40 8.95
N CYS A 531 24.09 -3.14 9.66
CA CYS A 531 24.47 -3.81 10.90
C CYS A 531 24.93 -5.22 10.56
N ASP A 532 26.24 -5.47 10.47
CA ASP A 532 26.77 -6.82 10.21
C ASP A 532 26.89 -7.64 11.50
N ALA A 533 25.96 -8.58 11.68
CA ALA A 533 25.97 -9.51 12.82
C ALA A 533 27.05 -10.61 12.72
N PHE A 534 27.75 -10.75 11.59
CA PHE A 534 28.91 -11.64 11.47
C PHE A 534 30.22 -10.98 11.89
N GLY A 535 30.29 -9.64 11.95
CA GLY A 535 31.50 -8.89 12.34
C GLY A 535 32.66 -8.99 11.35
N VAL A 536 32.37 -9.19 10.05
CA VAL A 536 33.36 -9.38 8.98
C VAL A 536 33.30 -8.30 7.90
N LEU A 537 32.29 -7.43 7.87
CA LEU A 537 32.31 -6.23 7.03
C LEU A 537 33.09 -5.09 7.72
N PRO A 538 33.90 -4.32 6.97
CA PRO A 538 34.68 -3.21 7.51
C PRO A 538 33.80 -2.04 7.96
N PRO A 539 34.20 -1.26 9.00
CA PRO A 539 33.37 -0.17 9.55
C PRO A 539 33.02 0.93 8.54
N VAL A 540 33.85 1.12 7.51
CA VAL A 540 33.58 2.03 6.39
C VAL A 540 34.27 1.50 5.13
N SER A 541 33.63 1.68 3.98
CA SER A 541 34.20 1.40 2.66
C SER A 541 33.81 2.49 1.68
N LYS A 542 34.71 2.82 0.75
CA LYS A 542 34.33 3.49 -0.49
C LYS A 542 33.78 2.44 -1.45
N LEU A 543 32.62 2.73 -2.04
CA LEU A 543 32.02 1.93 -3.12
C LEU A 543 32.22 2.62 -4.48
N THR A 544 32.37 1.84 -5.55
CA THR A 544 32.08 2.33 -6.91
C THR A 544 30.56 2.47 -7.12
N THR A 545 30.12 3.16 -8.17
CA THR A 545 28.68 3.26 -8.50
C THR A 545 28.04 1.88 -8.68
N ALA A 546 28.73 0.94 -9.32
CA ALA A 546 28.26 -0.43 -9.49
C ALA A 546 28.17 -1.20 -8.16
N GLN A 547 29.15 -1.04 -7.26
CA GLN A 547 29.09 -1.61 -5.91
C GLN A 547 27.96 -0.97 -5.08
N ALA A 548 27.77 0.34 -5.18
CA ALA A 548 26.67 1.04 -4.52
C ALA A 548 25.31 0.49 -4.99
N MET A 549 25.13 0.22 -6.29
CA MET A 549 23.90 -0.42 -6.80
C MET A 549 23.76 -1.87 -6.35
N TYR A 550 24.85 -2.65 -6.34
CA TYR A 550 24.83 -4.03 -5.84
C TYR A 550 24.37 -4.07 -4.37
N HIS A 551 25.02 -3.29 -3.50
CA HIS A 551 24.67 -3.22 -2.08
C HIS A 551 23.28 -2.61 -1.81
N PHE A 552 22.85 -1.60 -2.60
CA PHE A 552 21.51 -1.03 -2.52
C PHE A 552 20.41 -2.06 -2.88
N ILE A 553 20.64 -2.88 -3.91
CA ILE A 553 19.73 -3.98 -4.29
C ILE A 553 19.76 -5.10 -3.24
N SER A 554 20.94 -5.49 -2.75
CA SER A 554 21.07 -6.56 -1.74
C SER A 554 20.44 -6.19 -0.39
N GLY A 555 20.37 -4.91 -0.04
CA GLY A 555 19.69 -4.41 1.17
C GLY A 555 20.22 -4.98 2.50
N TYR A 556 21.44 -5.52 2.51
CA TYR A 556 21.94 -6.34 3.61
C TYR A 556 22.08 -5.54 4.92
N THR A 557 21.48 -6.06 5.98
CA THR A 557 21.70 -5.69 7.38
C THR A 557 21.05 -6.74 8.27
N ALA A 558 21.56 -6.94 9.48
CA ALA A 558 20.85 -7.68 10.53
C ALA A 558 19.50 -7.02 10.86
N LYS A 559 18.47 -7.84 11.12
CA LYS A 559 17.15 -7.38 11.57
C LYS A 559 17.22 -6.99 13.04
N VAL A 560 17.05 -5.70 13.34
CA VAL A 560 16.77 -5.26 14.71
C VAL A 560 15.35 -5.73 15.08
N ALA A 561 15.26 -6.45 16.20
CA ALA A 561 14.06 -7.16 16.61
C ALA A 561 12.88 -6.23 17.01
N GLY A 562 11.68 -6.82 17.08
CA GLY A 562 10.40 -6.16 17.33
C GLY A 562 9.77 -5.39 16.15
N THR A 563 10.51 -5.11 15.07
CA THR A 563 10.07 -4.18 14.00
C THR A 563 8.94 -4.70 13.09
N GLU A 564 8.81 -6.03 12.95
CA GLU A 564 7.79 -6.69 12.13
C GLU A 564 7.37 -8.00 12.80
N GLU A 565 6.06 -8.20 12.94
CA GLU A 565 5.44 -9.32 13.63
C GLU A 565 5.48 -10.60 12.78
N GLY A 566 5.85 -11.73 13.39
CA GLY A 566 5.82 -13.07 12.77
C GLY A 566 6.87 -13.37 11.68
N VAL A 567 7.36 -12.38 10.95
CA VAL A 567 8.20 -12.61 9.75
C VAL A 567 9.68 -12.85 10.07
N LYS A 568 10.26 -13.93 9.53
CA LYS A 568 11.69 -14.27 9.64
C LYS A 568 12.59 -13.42 8.73
N GLU A 569 12.10 -13.03 7.55
CA GLU A 569 12.82 -12.26 6.54
C GLU A 569 12.13 -10.89 6.33
N PRO A 570 12.87 -9.81 6.02
CA PRO A 570 12.30 -8.47 5.91
C PRO A 570 11.48 -8.30 4.62
N ALA A 571 10.25 -7.79 4.75
CA ALA A 571 9.40 -7.55 3.58
C ALA A 571 9.79 -6.25 2.83
N PRO A 572 9.90 -6.25 1.49
CA PRO A 572 10.27 -5.07 0.72
C PRO A 572 9.14 -4.03 0.66
N PHE A 573 9.48 -2.74 0.84
CA PHE A 573 8.52 -1.61 0.71
C PHE A 573 8.32 -1.16 -0.75
N LEU A 574 9.12 -1.72 -1.66
CA LEU A 574 9.26 -1.33 -3.05
C LEU A 574 8.03 -1.74 -3.87
N VAL A 575 7.55 -0.83 -4.72
CA VAL A 575 6.43 -1.09 -5.64
C VAL A 575 6.93 -1.62 -6.97
N TRP A 576 7.98 -1.00 -7.50
CA TRP A 576 8.65 -1.43 -8.72
C TRP A 576 9.74 -2.48 -8.40
N HIS A 577 10.24 -3.15 -9.44
CA HIS A 577 11.40 -4.05 -9.28
C HIS A 577 12.60 -3.28 -8.67
N PRO A 578 13.38 -3.85 -7.72
CA PRO A 578 14.46 -3.12 -7.03
C PRO A 578 15.48 -2.49 -7.97
N VAL A 579 15.78 -3.18 -9.08
CA VAL A 579 16.66 -2.68 -10.15
C VAL A 579 16.19 -1.33 -10.71
N LYS A 580 14.88 -1.03 -10.79
CA LYS A 580 14.41 0.28 -11.28
C LYS A 580 14.89 1.42 -10.38
N TYR A 581 14.79 1.25 -9.07
CA TYR A 581 15.27 2.25 -8.10
C TYR A 581 16.80 2.37 -8.15
N ALA A 582 17.51 1.26 -8.34
CA ALA A 582 18.97 1.26 -8.52
C ALA A 582 19.41 1.96 -9.82
N THR A 583 18.76 1.70 -10.96
CA THR A 583 19.04 2.40 -12.23
C THR A 583 18.86 3.90 -12.06
N MET A 584 17.73 4.34 -11.50
CA MET A 584 17.47 5.76 -11.22
C MET A 584 18.50 6.35 -10.23
N LEU A 585 18.98 5.58 -9.26
CA LEU A 585 20.01 6.02 -8.30
C LEU A 585 21.38 6.17 -8.99
N ALA A 586 21.78 5.23 -9.84
CA ALA A 586 23.01 5.30 -10.63
C ALA A 586 22.99 6.47 -11.62
N GLU A 587 21.85 6.69 -12.28
CA GLU A 587 21.62 7.85 -13.15
C GLU A 587 21.78 9.16 -12.36
N LYS A 588 21.14 9.29 -11.20
CA LYS A 588 21.25 10.49 -10.36
C LYS A 588 22.63 10.69 -9.74
N MET A 589 23.32 9.63 -9.34
CA MET A 589 24.73 9.72 -8.92
C MET A 589 25.63 10.23 -10.04
N LYS A 590 25.44 9.72 -11.27
CA LYS A 590 26.22 10.14 -12.45
C LYS A 590 25.90 11.57 -12.90
N GLU A 591 24.63 11.96 -12.89
CA GLU A 591 24.14 13.30 -13.27
C GLU A 591 24.71 14.39 -12.34
N HIS A 592 24.70 14.13 -11.03
CA HIS A 592 25.04 15.12 -10.00
C HIS A 592 26.46 14.95 -9.42
N SER A 593 27.24 14.01 -9.94
CA SER A 593 28.56 13.62 -9.39
C SER A 593 28.50 13.27 -7.89
N ALA A 594 27.46 12.53 -7.50
CA ALA A 594 27.24 12.09 -6.12
C ALA A 594 27.96 10.77 -5.84
N ASP A 595 28.55 10.68 -4.67
CA ASP A 595 29.60 9.72 -4.32
C ASP A 595 29.14 8.83 -3.14
N ALA A 596 29.42 7.52 -3.21
CA ALA A 596 29.02 6.54 -2.18
C ALA A 596 29.97 6.50 -0.96
N TRP A 597 30.33 7.67 -0.45
CA TRP A 597 31.30 7.97 0.63
C TRP A 597 31.31 9.49 0.90
N GLY A 598 31.95 9.93 2.00
CA GLY A 598 32.10 11.35 2.35
C GLY A 598 33.53 11.90 2.16
N GLU A 599 33.95 12.87 2.98
CA GLU A 599 35.25 13.58 2.90
C GLU A 599 36.53 12.72 2.95
N LEU A 600 36.43 11.39 3.08
CA LEU A 600 37.55 10.44 3.00
C LEU A 600 38.27 10.43 1.64
N ALA A 601 37.91 11.33 0.71
CA ALA A 601 38.46 11.48 -0.63
C ALA A 601 39.95 11.86 -0.76
N LYS A 602 40.64 11.98 0.37
CA LYS A 602 42.09 12.25 0.44
C LYS A 602 42.85 11.18 1.23
N ALA A 603 42.18 10.09 1.65
CA ALA A 603 42.79 8.97 2.36
C ALA A 603 43.50 8.00 1.40
N GLU A 604 44.49 7.26 1.92
CA GLU A 604 44.97 6.05 1.27
C GLU A 604 44.04 4.87 1.55
N PHE A 605 43.83 4.00 0.57
CA PHE A 605 42.98 2.82 0.65
C PHE A 605 43.78 1.52 0.51
N GLU A 606 43.28 0.44 1.13
CA GLU A 606 43.68 -0.94 0.83
C GLU A 606 42.45 -1.73 0.31
N THR A 607 42.66 -2.67 -0.63
CA THR A 607 41.58 -3.51 -1.15
C THR A 607 41.23 -4.60 -0.15
N TYR A 608 40.01 -4.57 0.35
CA TYR A 608 39.46 -5.60 1.21
C TYR A 608 39.05 -6.84 0.38
N PRO A 609 39.54 -8.05 0.71
CA PRO A 609 39.38 -9.23 -0.15
C PRO A 609 37.93 -9.75 -0.20
N ILE A 610 37.66 -10.60 -1.19
CA ILE A 610 36.35 -11.22 -1.51
C ILE A 610 35.30 -10.19 -1.96
N PHE A 611 34.99 -9.18 -1.16
CA PHE A 611 34.05 -8.11 -1.51
C PHE A 611 34.65 -7.00 -2.38
N ASN A 612 35.97 -6.98 -2.55
CA ASN A 612 36.71 -6.00 -3.38
C ASN A 612 36.44 -4.54 -2.99
N LEU A 613 36.12 -4.29 -1.71
CA LEU A 613 35.82 -2.95 -1.18
C LEU A 613 37.11 -2.16 -0.99
N GLN A 614 37.04 -0.83 -1.11
CA GLN A 614 38.16 0.04 -0.78
C GLN A 614 38.01 0.53 0.66
N ILE A 615 38.85 0.04 1.57
CA ILE A 615 38.83 0.45 2.99
C ILE A 615 39.97 1.44 3.27
N PRO A 616 39.74 2.53 4.03
CA PRO A 616 40.79 3.50 4.33
C PRO A 616 41.82 2.90 5.28
N LYS A 617 43.11 3.15 5.05
CA LYS A 617 44.20 2.70 5.92
C LYS A 617 44.26 3.46 7.26
N LYS A 618 43.74 4.69 7.27
CA LYS A 618 43.71 5.62 8.42
C LYS A 618 42.46 6.50 8.32
N VAL A 619 41.84 6.83 9.45
CA VAL A 619 40.78 7.84 9.57
C VAL A 619 41.04 8.65 10.84
N THR A 620 40.96 9.98 10.76
CA THR A 620 41.22 10.86 11.90
C THR A 620 40.28 10.54 13.06
N GLY A 621 40.84 10.23 14.24
CA GLY A 621 40.08 9.87 15.44
C GLY A 621 39.69 8.38 15.55
N VAL A 622 39.96 7.55 14.54
CA VAL A 622 39.66 6.11 14.56
C VAL A 622 40.97 5.30 14.60
N PRO A 623 41.12 4.28 15.48
CA PRO A 623 42.33 3.46 15.50
C PRO A 623 42.49 2.62 14.21
N ASP A 624 43.62 2.77 13.52
CA ASP A 624 43.93 2.12 12.23
C ASP A 624 43.62 0.61 12.17
N HIS A 625 43.78 -0.11 13.28
CA HIS A 625 43.55 -1.55 13.34
C HIS A 625 42.06 -1.93 13.28
N VAL A 626 41.15 -1.04 13.67
CA VAL A 626 39.68 -1.28 13.65
C VAL A 626 39.12 -1.17 12.22
N LEU A 627 39.80 -0.42 11.34
CA LEU A 627 39.35 -0.18 9.96
C LEU A 627 39.35 -1.44 9.07
N ASN A 628 40.09 -2.49 9.47
CA ASN A 628 40.14 -3.78 8.78
C ASN A 628 39.81 -4.90 9.79
N PRO A 629 38.60 -5.49 9.76
CA PRO A 629 38.11 -6.35 10.83
C PRO A 629 38.93 -7.64 11.05
N ALA A 630 39.71 -8.08 10.06
CA ALA A 630 40.65 -9.19 10.20
C ALA A 630 41.75 -8.92 11.25
N LYS A 631 42.01 -7.63 11.56
CA LYS A 631 43.00 -7.18 12.56
C LYS A 631 42.38 -7.05 13.97
N THR A 632 41.05 -7.14 14.11
CA THR A 632 40.30 -7.10 15.38
C THR A 632 39.63 -8.42 15.76
N TRP A 633 39.63 -9.42 14.87
CA TRP A 633 39.00 -10.71 15.13
C TRP A 633 39.68 -11.46 16.29
N LEU A 634 38.90 -11.90 17.27
CA LEU A 634 39.40 -12.58 18.47
C LEU A 634 39.64 -14.09 18.27
N GLY A 635 39.03 -14.70 17.24
CA GLY A 635 39.23 -16.10 16.88
C GLY A 635 40.43 -16.32 15.97
N SER A 636 40.57 -17.53 15.42
CA SER A 636 41.58 -17.82 14.41
C SER A 636 41.27 -17.14 13.08
N LYS A 637 42.31 -16.92 12.26
CA LYS A 637 42.14 -16.44 10.88
C LYS A 637 41.27 -17.39 10.04
N ALA A 638 41.34 -18.70 10.26
CA ALA A 638 40.55 -19.66 9.51
C ALA A 638 39.03 -19.53 9.78
N GLU A 639 38.64 -19.21 11.01
CA GLU A 639 37.25 -18.92 11.36
C GLU A 639 36.77 -17.61 10.75
N TYR A 640 37.64 -16.59 10.71
CA TYR A 640 37.36 -15.31 10.04
C TYR A 640 37.16 -15.48 8.53
N ASP A 641 38.16 -16.07 7.84
CA ASP A 641 38.13 -16.30 6.38
C ASP A 641 36.90 -17.15 6.00
N SER A 642 36.57 -18.18 6.79
CA SER A 642 35.36 -19.00 6.62
C SER A 642 34.06 -18.20 6.80
N THR A 643 33.99 -17.32 7.80
CA THR A 643 32.82 -16.46 8.06
C THR A 643 32.64 -15.42 6.96
N LEU A 644 33.73 -14.84 6.45
CA LEU A 644 33.73 -13.90 5.33
C LEU A 644 33.26 -14.57 4.03
N VAL A 645 33.74 -15.79 3.73
CA VAL A 645 33.26 -16.61 2.60
C VAL A 645 31.78 -16.97 2.76
N LYS A 646 31.33 -17.29 3.98
CA LYS A 646 29.91 -17.58 4.28
C LYS A 646 29.02 -16.37 3.99
N LEU A 647 29.40 -15.17 4.46
CA LEU A 647 28.64 -13.96 4.18
C LEU A 647 28.63 -13.62 2.68
N ALA A 648 29.77 -13.75 1.99
CA ALA A 648 29.86 -13.54 0.54
C ALA A 648 28.91 -14.45 -0.25
N LYS A 649 28.80 -15.73 0.12
CA LYS A 649 27.84 -16.66 -0.48
C LYS A 649 26.39 -16.24 -0.23
N LEU A 650 26.05 -15.75 0.97
CA LEU A 650 24.70 -15.22 1.26
C LEU A 650 24.35 -14.00 0.39
N PHE A 651 25.30 -13.09 0.17
CA PHE A 651 25.13 -11.97 -0.77
C PHE A 651 24.87 -12.45 -2.20
N GLN A 652 25.69 -13.38 -2.70
CA GLN A 652 25.52 -13.98 -4.03
C GLN A 652 24.14 -14.64 -4.18
N THR A 653 23.75 -15.51 -3.24
CA THR A 653 22.45 -16.20 -3.25
C THR A 653 21.27 -15.22 -3.21
N ASN A 654 21.31 -14.20 -2.35
CA ASN A 654 20.24 -13.20 -2.31
C ASN A 654 20.15 -12.38 -3.61
N PHE A 655 21.29 -12.02 -4.21
CA PHE A 655 21.30 -11.22 -5.44
C PHE A 655 20.74 -11.97 -6.67
N MET A 656 20.73 -13.31 -6.67
CA MET A 656 20.12 -14.10 -7.75
C MET A 656 18.65 -13.70 -8.00
N ASN A 657 17.91 -13.34 -6.94
CA ASN A 657 16.51 -12.89 -6.99
C ASN A 657 16.27 -11.63 -7.84
N TYR A 658 17.32 -10.87 -8.13
CA TYR A 658 17.28 -9.61 -8.90
C TYR A 658 18.22 -9.62 -10.11
N SER A 659 18.89 -10.77 -10.33
CA SER A 659 19.94 -10.90 -11.33
C SER A 659 19.40 -10.71 -12.75
N ASP A 660 18.17 -11.16 -13.02
CA ASP A 660 17.48 -11.11 -14.31
C ASP A 660 17.59 -9.74 -15.00
N LYS A 661 17.31 -8.66 -14.26
CA LYS A 661 17.29 -7.27 -14.75
C LYS A 661 18.55 -6.48 -14.39
N ALA A 662 19.39 -6.96 -13.47
CA ALA A 662 20.65 -6.31 -13.13
C ALA A 662 21.64 -6.37 -14.30
N SER A 663 22.34 -5.26 -14.58
CA SER A 663 23.37 -5.19 -15.63
C SER A 663 24.59 -6.05 -15.30
N SER A 664 25.37 -6.42 -16.32
CA SER A 664 26.65 -7.14 -16.17
C SER A 664 27.62 -6.45 -15.21
N GLU A 665 27.68 -5.12 -15.25
CA GLU A 665 28.50 -4.30 -14.36
C GLU A 665 28.07 -4.45 -12.88
N ILE A 666 26.76 -4.38 -12.59
CA ILE A 666 26.25 -4.54 -11.22
C ILE A 666 26.44 -6.00 -10.76
N ARG A 667 26.19 -7.00 -11.62
CA ARG A 667 26.45 -8.42 -11.31
C ARG A 667 27.93 -8.66 -10.96
N ALA A 668 28.86 -8.02 -11.67
CA ALA A 668 30.30 -8.14 -11.46
C ALA A 668 30.83 -7.36 -10.24
N ALA A 669 30.03 -6.43 -9.69
CA ALA A 669 30.39 -5.63 -8.53
C ALA A 669 30.11 -6.32 -7.17
N GLY A 670 29.50 -7.51 -7.18
CA GLY A 670 29.30 -8.33 -5.99
C GLY A 670 30.58 -9.03 -5.49
N PRO A 671 30.52 -9.70 -4.33
CA PRO A 671 31.65 -10.44 -3.81
C PRO A 671 32.02 -11.65 -4.67
N VAL A 672 33.31 -11.89 -4.84
CA VAL A 672 33.89 -12.98 -5.62
C VAL A 672 34.42 -14.04 -4.66
N VAL A 673 33.88 -15.26 -4.77
CA VAL A 673 34.30 -16.42 -4.00
C VAL A 673 34.95 -17.43 -4.95
N GLU A 674 36.18 -17.84 -4.66
CA GLU A 674 36.84 -18.92 -5.39
C GLU A 674 36.13 -20.25 -5.12
N ASN A 675 35.69 -20.94 -6.18
CA ASN A 675 35.31 -22.34 -6.08
C ASN A 675 36.59 -23.18 -6.01
N LYS A 676 36.82 -23.80 -4.84
CA LYS A 676 37.89 -24.76 -4.54
C LYS A 676 37.29 -26.11 -4.21
#